data_AF-A0A4P6XGJ0-F1
#
_entry.id   AF-A0A4P6XGJ0-F1
#
_cell.length_a   1.000
_cell.length_b   1.000
_cell.length_c   1.000
_cell.angle_alpha   90.00
_cell.angle_beta   90.00
_cell.angle_gamma   90.00
#
_symmetry.space_group_name_H-M   'P 1'
#
loop_
_entity.id
_entity.type
_entity.pdbx_description
1 polymer ?
#
loop_
_entity_poly.entity_id
_entity_poly.type
_entity_poly.pdbx_seq_one_letter_code
_entity_poly.pdbx_strand_id
1 'polypeptide(L)'
;MAKRKLAEQDDVSDAESQLAQVPEHTATEIQLEKSLADLNSELESDAAELEDESGEENVEKGDGIAAPAGPVIHGRPTKKQRKQITAQEVQMARETAELFKLNIFKLQIDELMSEVKIKELNVAKIEKVLHRLHDCISQVPAATNLTLSEAERAINGKKVAIAFPDPKPQKVNYKFGYLPPADVSLVGSFGLKTGIAQANGSAIDISLTMPSELFLPKDYLNYRALYKRSFYLSYLADQLIPITKKNGLPVKISYTYLNDDVLCPVLTLESIHTDNEADLSFHKTKFSINLIVALPFGVFDAKKLLPDRNCIRVQSDADELPPTPYYNSAVLSLTTYDYYLKFLYANKKAADAFKDACTLGRLWLQQREFGSAISKGGFGHFEFAILLGALLSGGGTNGNKILLHGFSSYQLFKGAIKYLATMDLRTGYLSFSSLIGDGASCKFNPDAGFNTPTLFDKTVKLNILWKMTNASYQDLRQTAANTLTLLNDVVFDRFDAILLQKVRLDSLKYDLLYSLEVPDEVEESFGALEKITFITLDNYIKHKLHSILRIALGERVSSLTITNKKTTSTFPLAKRKPSSQHSKLYTIGVQLNPDECDKLVTKGPNDGDDVEVAKFRAFWGAKSSLRKFKDGTIQHCVVWTLERAEPLVSQIIRYCLGTHFHGSASSILHSTTSFFNQRLPAPLTAPSGSQSITSTANYTLVKTSFDNLSKVMYNLELPLGIKSMMPAGSAFRTTTLLQPVPFAVGNPDFWCDAVLQFETSNRWPDEIAAMEKTKSAFLLRISSVMNKESTYRTFITRDDSIPFNNDVTLLNVLTPDGFGFRFRVLSERDEVLYLRAVRNSDTKKALVQDVYFKFNQKYLGSIKHTRTIGILSSGFPYYSPTVRLFKQWLDAHTLLSHFTEELVELIALKPFVDPAPFTVPNSVEKGFLQILNFVAHWNWKEDPLILDLVKRSDDADDLDNKLSEKLTALAYQVVRGNFDKIRASDPSGVKTQFFVGTRDDPSGILWSSNVTLPIASRLTALARAATQLTQEQGINERTLDLLFTPALNDFDFVIKMKGNDASKLTGISKASEYKNLSYQTYFPDDLTSRSDLTQVLADLLNKKFGSAIIFSTRKCAAAFSDPGNMICGVFVPSATTKKKFRVSLGVDVKPTGDGDDVVINKETIMDQIKLLGGDAIKAIKFRK
;
A
#
# COMPACT_ATOMS: atom_id res chain seq x y z
N MET A 1 36.82 5.61 -38.52
CA MET A 1 36.76 6.59 -39.64
C MET A 1 35.86 7.73 -39.15
N ALA A 2 36.22 8.99 -39.03
CA ALA A 2 37.20 9.80 -39.74
C ALA A 2 37.88 10.82 -38.80
N LYS A 3 39.12 11.18 -39.16
CA LYS A 3 40.02 12.19 -38.58
C LYS A 3 39.80 13.57 -39.25
N ARG A 4 40.41 14.60 -38.62
CA ARG A 4 41.04 15.86 -39.14
C ARG A 4 40.30 17.14 -38.71
N LYS A 5 40.94 18.26 -38.31
CA LYS A 5 42.32 18.81 -38.33
C LYS A 5 42.29 20.01 -37.33
N LEU A 6 43.20 20.24 -36.38
CA LEU A 6 44.58 20.77 -36.42
C LEU A 6 44.80 22.09 -37.18
N ALA A 7 45.23 23.11 -36.44
CA ALA A 7 46.07 24.24 -36.86
C ALA A 7 47.04 24.58 -35.70
N GLU A 8 48.34 24.64 -36.05
CA GLU A 8 49.54 24.91 -35.23
C GLU A 8 50.02 26.36 -35.40
N GLN A 9 50.84 26.85 -34.46
CA GLN A 9 52.18 27.49 -34.61
C GLN A 9 52.52 28.27 -33.32
N ASP A 10 53.49 27.82 -32.50
CA ASP A 10 54.96 28.05 -32.53
C ASP A 10 55.32 29.45 -31.93
N ASP A 11 56.28 29.69 -31.03
CA ASP A 11 57.64 29.13 -30.86
C ASP A 11 58.27 29.46 -29.48
N VAL A 12 59.00 28.48 -28.91
CA VAL A 12 60.40 28.47 -28.38
C VAL A 12 60.91 29.44 -27.27
N SER A 13 61.37 28.87 -26.14
CA SER A 13 62.82 28.84 -25.78
C SER A 13 63.13 28.02 -24.50
N ASP A 14 64.15 27.16 -24.65
CA ASP A 14 64.73 26.21 -23.68
C ASP A 14 65.65 26.85 -22.63
N ALA A 15 65.80 26.19 -21.47
CA ALA A 15 67.09 25.88 -20.82
C ALA A 15 66.93 24.87 -19.67
N GLU A 16 67.96 24.04 -19.48
CA GLU A 16 68.00 22.70 -18.89
C GLU A 16 68.20 22.56 -17.36
N SER A 17 68.01 21.31 -16.91
CA SER A 17 68.69 20.61 -15.79
C SER A 17 67.98 20.72 -14.41
N GLN A 18 67.80 19.70 -13.56
CA GLN A 18 68.47 18.41 -13.34
C GLN A 18 67.49 17.40 -12.68
N LEU A 19 67.89 16.12 -12.72
CA LEU A 19 67.26 14.95 -12.09
C LEU A 19 66.89 15.14 -10.61
N ALA A 20 65.71 14.63 -10.21
CA ALA A 20 65.39 14.35 -8.81
C ALA A 20 64.69 13.00 -8.64
N GLN A 21 65.16 12.28 -7.63
CA GLN A 21 64.78 10.95 -7.19
C GLN A 21 63.37 10.89 -6.59
N VAL A 22 62.78 9.70 -6.66
CA VAL A 22 61.56 9.28 -5.94
C VAL A 22 61.78 9.36 -4.41
N PRO A 23 60.77 9.80 -3.63
CA PRO A 23 60.26 8.90 -2.59
C PRO A 23 58.72 8.91 -2.41
N GLU A 24 58.20 7.71 -2.29
CA GLU A 24 57.10 7.21 -1.44
C GLU A 24 55.97 8.16 -0.98
N HIS A 25 54.76 7.85 -1.45
CA HIS A 25 53.49 8.32 -0.90
C HIS A 25 53.13 7.59 0.40
N THR A 26 52.90 8.34 1.48
CA THR A 26 52.04 7.93 2.61
C THR A 26 51.19 9.09 3.11
N ALA A 27 49.97 8.74 3.53
CA ALA A 27 49.05 9.47 4.40
C ALA A 27 48.30 10.70 3.85
N THR A 28 46.99 10.52 3.62
CA THR A 28 45.99 11.59 3.80
C THR A 28 44.63 10.97 4.14
N GLU A 29 44.46 10.59 5.41
CA GLU A 29 43.17 10.13 5.97
C GLU A 29 42.79 10.90 7.26
N ILE A 30 43.46 12.01 7.55
CA ILE A 30 43.22 12.83 8.76
C ILE A 30 42.67 14.18 8.35
N GLN A 31 41.36 14.25 8.03
CA GLN A 31 40.65 15.54 7.94
C GLN A 31 39.12 15.43 8.01
N LEU A 32 38.58 14.44 8.73
CA LEU A 32 37.13 14.22 8.85
C LEU A 32 36.56 14.28 10.27
N GLU A 33 37.38 14.44 11.31
CA GLU A 33 36.90 14.46 12.71
C GLU A 33 36.79 15.87 13.33
N LYS A 34 37.17 16.94 12.62
CA LYS A 34 37.14 18.30 13.19
C LYS A 34 35.88 19.14 12.94
N SER A 35 34.90 18.70 12.14
CA SER A 35 33.74 19.57 11.80
C SER A 35 32.41 19.21 12.45
N LEU A 36 32.37 18.32 13.45
CA LEU A 36 31.11 17.92 14.12
C LEU A 36 31.01 18.38 15.58
N ALA A 37 32.13 18.78 16.20
CA ALA A 37 32.13 19.31 17.57
C ALA A 37 31.86 20.82 17.63
N ASP A 38 32.34 21.59 16.64
CA ASP A 38 32.24 23.06 16.65
C ASP A 38 30.87 23.60 16.15
N LEU A 39 30.04 22.76 15.51
CA LEU A 39 28.71 23.16 15.03
C LEU A 39 27.60 23.03 16.09
N ASN A 40 27.85 22.31 17.18
CA ASN A 40 26.87 22.17 18.27
C ASN A 40 26.99 23.30 19.32
N SER A 41 28.08 24.08 19.34
CA SER A 41 28.27 25.17 20.30
C SER A 41 27.79 26.55 19.82
N GLU A 42 27.44 26.71 18.54
CA GLU A 42 26.91 27.98 17.99
C GLU A 42 25.38 28.03 17.87
N LEU A 43 24.67 26.96 18.26
CA LEU A 43 23.20 26.88 18.18
C LEU A 43 22.48 27.08 19.53
N GLU A 44 23.22 27.28 20.63
CA GLU A 44 22.66 27.48 21.98
C GLU A 44 22.73 28.93 22.50
N SER A 45 23.24 29.91 21.74
CA SER A 45 23.47 31.28 22.26
C SER A 45 22.51 32.37 21.79
N ASP A 46 21.53 32.12 20.92
CA ASP A 46 20.65 33.18 20.38
C ASP A 46 19.16 33.05 20.79
N ALA A 47 18.86 32.31 21.87
CA ALA A 47 17.50 32.11 22.36
C ALA A 47 17.34 32.48 23.85
N ALA A 48 17.77 33.67 24.23
CA ALA A 48 17.42 34.26 25.52
C ALA A 48 17.43 35.78 25.44
N GLU A 49 16.26 36.38 25.21
CA GLU A 49 15.80 37.60 25.88
C GLU A 49 14.36 37.91 25.42
N LEU A 50 13.56 38.43 26.36
CA LEU A 50 12.17 38.90 26.26
C LEU A 50 11.07 37.97 26.84
N GLU A 51 11.16 37.70 28.15
CA GLU A 51 10.03 37.80 29.10
C GLU A 51 9.84 39.28 29.47
N ASP A 52 8.74 39.85 29.94
CA ASP A 52 7.30 39.57 30.03
C ASP A 52 6.71 40.93 30.47
N GLU A 53 5.48 41.29 30.08
CA GLU A 53 4.59 42.04 30.97
C GLU A 53 3.14 41.96 30.46
N SER A 54 2.36 41.12 31.15
CA SER A 54 0.93 40.92 31.02
C SER A 54 0.12 41.93 31.86
N GLY A 55 -1.02 42.38 31.33
CA GLY A 55 -2.11 43.00 32.09
C GLY A 55 -3.46 42.69 31.45
N GLU A 56 -4.26 41.88 32.14
CA GLU A 56 -5.68 41.54 31.91
C GLU A 56 -6.56 42.83 31.96
N GLU A 57 -7.78 42.98 31.44
CA GLU A 57 -9.00 42.16 31.52
C GLU A 57 -10.07 42.64 30.48
N ASN A 58 -10.97 41.71 30.11
CA ASN A 58 -12.43 41.79 29.85
C ASN A 58 -13.10 43.03 29.19
N VAL A 59 -13.97 42.77 28.20
CA VAL A 59 -15.47 42.90 28.27
C VAL A 59 -16.10 42.85 26.85
N GLU A 60 -17.31 42.31 26.84
CA GLU A 60 -18.23 41.90 25.77
C GLU A 60 -18.62 42.91 24.67
N LYS A 61 -19.23 42.32 23.63
CA LYS A 61 -19.95 42.93 22.51
C LYS A 61 -21.24 43.68 22.94
N GLY A 62 -21.60 44.74 22.21
CA GLY A 62 -22.98 45.22 22.12
C GLY A 62 -23.17 46.54 21.36
N ASP A 63 -23.65 46.43 20.11
CA ASP A 63 -24.49 47.33 19.29
C ASP A 63 -24.35 48.88 19.26
N GLY A 64 -24.24 49.40 18.02
CA GLY A 64 -25.30 50.24 17.44
C GLY A 64 -25.13 51.77 17.36
N ILE A 65 -25.33 52.28 16.13
CA ILE A 65 -25.86 53.62 15.73
C ILE A 65 -24.83 54.65 15.17
N ALA A 66 -25.31 55.41 14.17
CA ALA A 66 -24.61 56.05 13.07
C ALA A 66 -24.46 57.60 13.14
N ALA A 67 -23.38 58.09 12.50
CA ALA A 67 -23.18 59.38 11.77
C ALA A 67 -23.17 60.72 12.56
N PRO A 68 -22.65 61.87 12.02
CA PRO A 68 -21.91 62.16 10.78
C PRO A 68 -20.59 62.98 10.96
N ALA A 69 -20.05 63.52 9.85
CA ALA A 69 -18.67 63.97 9.60
C ALA A 69 -18.38 65.50 9.69
N GLY A 70 -17.07 65.83 9.85
CA GLY A 70 -16.36 67.04 9.35
C GLY A 70 -15.68 67.93 10.42
N PRO A 71 -14.57 68.68 10.15
CA PRO A 71 -13.84 68.91 8.90
C PRO A 71 -12.29 68.67 8.93
N VAL A 72 -11.71 68.80 7.73
CA VAL A 72 -10.33 68.56 7.22
C VAL A 72 -9.37 69.72 7.52
N ILE A 73 -8.05 69.48 7.79
CA ILE A 73 -6.86 70.21 7.20
C ILE A 73 -5.58 69.33 7.23
N HIS A 74 -4.87 69.31 6.09
CA HIS A 74 -3.55 68.77 5.69
C HIS A 74 -2.36 69.01 6.65
N GLY A 75 -1.24 68.27 6.71
CA GLY A 75 -0.72 67.11 5.98
C GLY A 75 0.80 66.94 6.21
N ARG A 76 1.33 65.70 6.21
CA ARG A 76 2.71 65.26 5.80
C ARG A 76 2.78 63.70 5.82
N PRO A 77 3.74 63.05 5.13
CA PRO A 77 3.43 62.18 4.00
C PRO A 77 3.52 60.65 4.26
N THR A 78 2.79 59.92 3.41
CA THR A 78 3.07 58.57 2.89
C THR A 78 3.42 57.46 3.89
N LYS A 79 2.38 56.74 4.35
CA LYS A 79 2.50 55.30 4.66
C LYS A 79 2.87 54.58 3.35
N LYS A 80 4.04 53.94 3.31
CA LYS A 80 4.37 52.91 2.31
C LYS A 80 3.20 51.92 2.26
N GLN A 81 2.40 51.95 1.19
CA GLN A 81 1.53 50.84 0.87
C GLN A 81 2.43 49.60 0.76
N ARG A 82 2.19 48.59 1.60
CA ARG A 82 2.73 47.25 1.37
C ARG A 82 2.38 46.90 -0.08
N LYS A 83 3.38 46.79 -0.96
CA LYS A 83 3.19 46.28 -2.32
C LYS A 83 2.43 44.97 -2.19
N GLN A 84 1.23 44.90 -2.79
CA GLN A 84 0.54 43.63 -2.99
C GLN A 84 1.49 42.74 -3.79
N ILE A 85 1.79 41.55 -3.25
CA ILE A 85 2.58 40.54 -3.94
C ILE A 85 1.91 40.30 -5.29
N THR A 86 2.66 40.50 -6.37
CA THR A 86 2.14 40.34 -7.73
C THR A 86 1.92 38.86 -8.04
N ALA A 87 0.98 38.54 -8.92
CA ALA A 87 0.73 37.16 -9.34
C ALA A 87 2.00 36.49 -9.94
N GLN A 88 2.88 37.29 -10.56
CA GLN A 88 4.18 36.83 -11.05
C GLN A 88 5.14 36.45 -9.92
N GLU A 89 5.20 37.23 -8.83
CA GLU A 89 6.02 36.88 -7.65
C GLU A 89 5.53 35.59 -6.99
N VAL A 90 4.20 35.39 -6.88
CA VAL A 90 3.63 34.12 -6.37
C VAL A 90 3.97 32.94 -7.28
N GLN A 91 3.88 33.13 -8.61
CA GLN A 91 4.22 32.09 -9.57
C GLN A 91 5.71 31.74 -9.51
N MET A 92 6.61 32.72 -9.49
CA MET A 92 8.05 32.49 -9.37
C MET A 92 8.42 31.80 -8.06
N ALA A 93 7.80 32.20 -6.93
CA ALA A 93 8.02 31.55 -5.65
C ALA A 93 7.59 30.06 -5.69
N ARG A 94 6.45 29.77 -6.33
CA ARG A 94 5.95 28.40 -6.49
C ARG A 94 6.84 27.57 -7.41
N GLU A 95 7.25 28.11 -8.55
CA GLU A 95 8.17 27.44 -9.47
C GLU A 95 9.52 27.17 -8.80
N THR A 96 10.03 28.11 -7.99
CA THR A 96 11.26 27.94 -7.23
C THR A 96 11.13 26.83 -6.18
N ALA A 97 10.02 26.77 -5.46
CA ALA A 97 9.76 25.72 -4.46
C ALA A 97 9.59 24.33 -5.09
N GLU A 98 9.06 24.25 -6.31
CA GLU A 98 8.84 22.97 -7.01
C GLU A 98 10.00 22.60 -7.96
N LEU A 99 11.00 23.46 -8.18
CA LEU A 99 12.00 23.35 -9.25
C LEU A 99 12.76 22.02 -9.27
N PHE A 100 13.29 21.59 -8.12
CA PHE A 100 14.07 20.35 -8.01
C PHE A 100 13.23 19.12 -8.37
N LYS A 101 12.02 19.03 -7.79
CA LYS A 101 11.08 17.93 -8.07
C LYS A 101 10.61 17.95 -9.52
N LEU A 102 10.33 19.13 -10.06
CA LEU A 102 9.92 19.31 -11.46
C LEU A 102 10.99 18.80 -12.42
N ASN A 103 12.27 19.05 -12.16
CA ASN A 103 13.35 18.61 -13.04
C ASN A 103 13.51 17.07 -13.05
N ILE A 104 13.50 16.43 -11.89
CA ILE A 104 13.59 14.96 -11.80
C ILE A 104 12.36 14.30 -12.43
N PHE A 105 11.15 14.74 -12.04
CA PHE A 105 9.92 14.20 -12.62
C PHE A 105 9.87 14.41 -14.13
N LYS A 106 10.33 15.55 -14.64
CA LYS A 106 10.37 15.81 -16.08
C LYS A 106 11.25 14.79 -16.80
N LEU A 107 12.46 14.52 -16.30
CA LEU A 107 13.35 13.52 -16.91
C LEU A 107 12.71 12.12 -16.92
N GLN A 108 12.10 11.71 -15.80
CA GLN A 108 11.41 10.42 -15.69
C GLN A 108 10.18 10.35 -16.59
N ILE A 109 9.43 11.45 -16.73
CA ILE A 109 8.31 11.54 -17.66
C ILE A 109 8.82 11.39 -19.10
N ASP A 110 9.87 12.12 -19.48
CA ASP A 110 10.42 12.08 -20.84
C ASP A 110 10.91 10.66 -21.19
N GLU A 111 11.58 9.98 -20.25
CA GLU A 111 11.98 8.57 -20.36
C GLU A 111 10.76 7.65 -20.51
N LEU A 112 9.80 7.72 -19.58
CA LEU A 112 8.58 6.91 -19.61
C LEU A 112 7.80 7.08 -20.92
N MET A 113 7.69 8.32 -21.40
CA MET A 113 6.98 8.65 -22.64
C MET A 113 7.68 8.06 -23.87
N SER A 114 9.01 7.92 -23.84
CA SER A 114 9.77 7.26 -24.90
C SER A 114 9.50 5.75 -24.95
N GLU A 115 9.36 5.09 -23.78
CA GLU A 115 9.13 3.65 -23.66
C GLU A 115 7.69 3.25 -24.05
N VAL A 116 6.70 4.04 -23.65
CA VAL A 116 5.27 3.73 -23.89
C VAL A 116 4.78 4.19 -25.27
N LYS A 117 5.62 4.83 -26.09
CA LYS A 117 5.26 5.31 -27.42
C LYS A 117 4.89 4.15 -28.35
N ILE A 118 3.80 4.31 -29.11
CA ILE A 118 3.44 3.35 -30.17
C ILE A 118 4.47 3.46 -31.30
N LYS A 119 5.03 2.32 -31.72
CA LYS A 119 5.99 2.24 -32.83
C LYS A 119 5.40 2.79 -34.13
N GLU A 120 6.14 3.65 -34.83
CA GLU A 120 5.67 4.34 -36.05
C GLU A 120 5.33 3.36 -37.19
N LEU A 121 6.09 2.27 -37.32
CA LEU A 121 5.77 1.18 -38.25
C LEU A 121 4.38 0.55 -38.00
N ASN A 122 4.00 0.42 -36.72
CA ASN A 122 2.68 -0.10 -36.37
C ASN A 122 1.58 0.92 -36.71
N VAL A 123 1.83 2.21 -36.50
CA VAL A 123 0.90 3.29 -36.86
C VAL A 123 0.65 3.29 -38.37
N ALA A 124 1.71 3.34 -39.18
CA ALA A 124 1.59 3.35 -40.65
C ALA A 124 0.88 2.10 -41.19
N LYS A 125 1.13 0.93 -40.58
CA LYS A 125 0.44 -0.31 -40.93
C LYS A 125 -1.04 -0.27 -40.61
N ILE A 126 -1.40 0.26 -39.44
CA ILE A 126 -2.80 0.41 -39.03
C ILE A 126 -3.51 1.45 -39.89
N GLU A 127 -2.88 2.56 -40.26
CA GLU A 127 -3.47 3.54 -41.17
C GLU A 127 -3.87 2.90 -42.52
N LYS A 128 -3.00 2.06 -43.09
CA LYS A 128 -3.35 1.27 -44.30
C LYS A 128 -4.56 0.35 -44.08
N VAL A 129 -4.65 -0.29 -42.90
CA VAL A 129 -5.80 -1.14 -42.53
C VAL A 129 -7.07 -0.30 -42.42
N LEU A 130 -7.00 0.89 -41.80
CA LEU A 130 -8.13 1.80 -41.63
C LEU A 130 -8.64 2.31 -42.97
N HIS A 131 -7.76 2.68 -43.91
CA HIS A 131 -8.15 3.06 -45.27
C HIS A 131 -8.85 1.92 -46.01
N ARG A 132 -8.28 0.71 -45.98
CA ARG A 132 -8.91 -0.46 -46.62
C ARG A 132 -10.25 -0.83 -45.98
N LEU A 133 -10.36 -0.70 -44.66
CA LEU A 133 -11.61 -0.93 -43.94
C LEU A 133 -12.66 0.12 -44.30
N HIS A 134 -12.28 1.39 -44.45
CA HIS A 134 -13.16 2.44 -44.94
C HIS A 134 -13.73 2.09 -46.32
N ASP A 135 -12.89 1.65 -47.27
CA ASP A 135 -13.33 1.21 -48.60
C ASP A 135 -14.29 0.01 -48.53
N CYS A 136 -14.05 -0.92 -47.60
CA CYS A 136 -14.95 -2.05 -47.36
C CYS A 136 -16.32 -1.58 -46.85
N ILE A 137 -16.36 -0.61 -45.94
CA ILE A 137 -17.61 -0.06 -45.39
C ILE A 137 -18.41 0.66 -46.48
N SER A 138 -17.76 1.39 -47.39
CA SER A 138 -18.43 2.07 -48.51
C SER A 138 -19.06 1.11 -49.53
N GLN A 139 -18.62 -0.15 -49.58
CA GLN A 139 -19.17 -1.18 -50.48
C GLN A 139 -20.43 -1.88 -49.95
N VAL A 140 -20.87 -1.57 -48.72
CA VAL A 140 -22.02 -2.23 -48.10
C VAL A 140 -23.33 -1.71 -48.73
N PRO A 141 -24.20 -2.60 -49.25
CA PRO A 141 -25.42 -2.19 -49.95
C PRO A 141 -26.45 -1.56 -49.01
N ALA A 142 -27.25 -0.61 -49.53
CA ALA A 142 -28.35 -0.02 -48.79
C ALA A 142 -29.56 -0.98 -48.69
N ALA A 143 -30.30 -0.90 -47.58
CA ALA A 143 -31.54 -1.62 -47.34
C ALA A 143 -32.53 -0.72 -46.58
N THR A 144 -33.69 -0.41 -47.12
CA THR A 144 -34.60 0.60 -46.52
C THR A 144 -36.00 0.07 -46.25
N ASN A 145 -36.68 0.66 -45.26
CA ASN A 145 -38.12 0.46 -45.00
C ASN A 145 -38.56 -0.98 -44.70
N LEU A 146 -37.73 -1.74 -43.98
CA LEU A 146 -38.01 -3.12 -43.59
C LEU A 146 -38.89 -3.19 -42.33
N THR A 147 -39.89 -4.06 -42.33
CA THR A 147 -40.59 -4.50 -41.12
C THR A 147 -39.66 -5.33 -40.23
N LEU A 148 -40.05 -5.62 -38.98
CA LEU A 148 -39.24 -6.44 -38.07
C LEU A 148 -38.93 -7.84 -38.66
N SER A 149 -39.93 -8.50 -39.24
CA SER A 149 -39.77 -9.82 -39.86
C SER A 149 -38.88 -9.78 -41.11
N GLU A 150 -38.96 -8.72 -41.90
CA GLU A 150 -38.10 -8.52 -43.08
C GLU A 150 -36.66 -8.22 -42.67
N ALA A 151 -36.47 -7.41 -41.62
CA ALA A 151 -35.16 -7.11 -41.05
C ALA A 151 -34.46 -8.36 -40.50
N GLU A 152 -35.19 -9.24 -39.80
CA GLU A 152 -34.67 -10.53 -39.34
C GLU A 152 -34.32 -11.47 -40.52
N ARG A 153 -35.04 -11.39 -41.64
CA ARG A 153 -34.77 -12.19 -42.85
C ARG A 153 -33.62 -11.64 -43.70
N ALA A 154 -33.36 -10.34 -43.63
CA ALA A 154 -32.30 -9.68 -44.38
C ALA A 154 -30.88 -10.05 -43.91
N ILE A 155 -30.75 -10.70 -42.75
CA ILE A 155 -29.48 -11.13 -42.15
C ILE A 155 -29.44 -12.66 -42.12
N ASN A 156 -28.28 -13.26 -42.40
CA ASN A 156 -28.12 -14.70 -42.29
C ASN A 156 -28.11 -15.16 -40.81
N GLY A 157 -29.28 -15.53 -40.30
CA GLY A 157 -29.48 -15.96 -38.91
C GLY A 157 -28.63 -17.15 -38.43
N LYS A 158 -28.02 -17.93 -39.33
CA LYS A 158 -27.07 -18.99 -38.95
C LYS A 158 -25.67 -18.46 -38.63
N LYS A 159 -25.30 -17.29 -39.18
CA LYS A 159 -23.97 -16.67 -39.03
C LYS A 159 -24.00 -15.47 -38.10
N VAL A 160 -25.05 -14.66 -38.19
CA VAL A 160 -25.19 -13.40 -37.46
C VAL A 160 -26.59 -13.32 -36.84
N ALA A 161 -26.65 -13.11 -35.53
CA ALA A 161 -27.85 -12.75 -34.81
C ALA A 161 -27.89 -11.23 -34.60
N ILE A 162 -29.10 -10.65 -34.65
CA ILE A 162 -29.26 -9.23 -34.35
C ILE A 162 -29.07 -9.02 -32.85
N ALA A 163 -28.10 -8.18 -32.48
CA ALA A 163 -27.75 -7.87 -31.10
C ALA A 163 -28.75 -6.91 -30.42
N PHE A 164 -30.06 -7.21 -30.48
CA PHE A 164 -31.08 -6.39 -29.82
C PHE A 164 -30.84 -6.35 -28.30
N PRO A 165 -30.91 -5.17 -27.65
CA PRO A 165 -30.91 -5.07 -26.20
C PRO A 165 -32.15 -5.77 -25.60
N ASP A 166 -32.11 -6.03 -24.30
CA ASP A 166 -33.28 -6.51 -23.56
C ASP A 166 -34.14 -5.28 -23.15
N PRO A 167 -35.47 -5.29 -23.37
CA PRO A 167 -36.28 -6.37 -23.97
C PRO A 167 -36.15 -6.47 -25.50
N LYS A 168 -36.37 -7.66 -26.08
CA LYS A 168 -36.38 -7.84 -27.55
C LYS A 168 -37.61 -7.12 -28.17
N PRO A 169 -37.50 -6.45 -29.33
CA PRO A 169 -38.67 -5.92 -30.03
C PRO A 169 -39.62 -7.06 -30.45
N GLN A 170 -40.93 -6.90 -30.20
CA GLN A 170 -41.97 -7.88 -30.57
C GLN A 170 -42.96 -7.28 -31.57
N LYS A 171 -43.84 -6.38 -31.12
CA LYS A 171 -44.81 -5.65 -31.96
C LYS A 171 -44.36 -4.19 -32.07
N VAL A 172 -43.80 -3.82 -33.22
CA VAL A 172 -43.22 -2.49 -33.47
C VAL A 172 -43.98 -1.75 -34.56
N ASN A 173 -44.14 -0.43 -34.42
CA ASN A 173 -44.82 0.44 -35.38
C ASN A 173 -43.85 1.31 -36.21
N TYR A 174 -42.56 0.99 -36.18
CA TYR A 174 -41.49 1.65 -36.91
C TYR A 174 -40.74 0.65 -37.78
N LYS A 175 -40.03 1.16 -38.79
CA LYS A 175 -39.28 0.37 -39.77
C LYS A 175 -37.78 0.38 -39.47
N PHE A 176 -37.07 -0.60 -40.01
CA PHE A 176 -35.62 -0.76 -39.94
C PHE A 176 -34.99 -0.46 -41.30
N GLY A 177 -33.71 -0.07 -41.29
CA GLY A 177 -32.95 0.17 -42.51
C GLY A 177 -31.46 0.36 -42.24
N TYR A 178 -30.68 0.17 -43.30
CA TYR A 178 -29.27 0.47 -43.43
C TYR A 178 -29.08 1.40 -44.63
N LEU A 179 -28.41 2.53 -44.40
CA LEU A 179 -27.90 3.43 -45.41
C LEU A 179 -26.39 3.58 -45.16
N PRO A 180 -25.58 3.90 -46.18
CA PRO A 180 -24.18 4.25 -45.96
C PRO A 180 -24.04 5.30 -44.84
N PRO A 181 -23.05 5.15 -43.94
CA PRO A 181 -22.89 6.08 -42.82
C PRO A 181 -22.69 7.51 -43.36
N ALA A 182 -23.36 8.49 -42.74
CA ALA A 182 -23.26 9.89 -43.14
C ALA A 182 -21.87 10.47 -42.85
N ASP A 183 -21.20 9.92 -41.82
CA ASP A 183 -19.84 10.28 -41.44
C ASP A 183 -19.10 9.05 -40.87
N VAL A 184 -17.81 8.96 -41.18
CA VAL A 184 -16.89 7.92 -40.67
C VAL A 184 -15.70 8.61 -40.02
N SER A 185 -15.69 8.60 -38.69
CA SER A 185 -14.72 9.36 -37.89
C SER A 185 -13.86 8.46 -37.01
N LEU A 186 -12.55 8.68 -37.02
CA LEU A 186 -11.60 8.01 -36.14
C LEU A 186 -11.59 8.69 -34.76
N VAL A 187 -12.18 8.03 -33.76
CA VAL A 187 -12.41 8.60 -32.42
C VAL A 187 -11.48 8.00 -31.37
N GLY A 188 -11.51 8.59 -30.18
CA GLY A 188 -10.68 8.17 -29.06
C GLY A 188 -9.19 8.49 -29.24
N SER A 189 -8.35 7.70 -28.59
CA SER A 189 -6.95 8.10 -28.36
C SER A 189 -6.01 7.92 -29.54
N PHE A 190 -6.34 7.05 -30.49
CA PHE A 190 -5.51 6.85 -31.67
C PHE A 190 -5.52 8.09 -32.56
N GLY A 191 -6.70 8.63 -32.88
CA GLY A 191 -6.86 9.88 -33.63
C GLY A 191 -6.26 11.09 -32.91
N LEU A 192 -6.39 11.15 -31.58
CA LEU A 192 -5.75 12.20 -30.76
C LEU A 192 -4.24 12.00 -30.58
N LYS A 193 -3.65 10.91 -31.07
CA LYS A 193 -2.24 10.54 -30.83
C LYS A 193 -1.87 10.52 -29.33
N THR A 194 -2.82 10.16 -28.48
CA THR A 194 -2.66 9.97 -27.02
C THR A 194 -2.66 8.49 -26.63
N GLY A 195 -2.60 7.59 -27.61
CA GLY A 195 -2.47 6.15 -27.42
C GLY A 195 -1.06 5.75 -26.94
N ILE A 196 -0.99 4.67 -26.17
CA ILE A 196 0.26 4.06 -25.69
C ILE A 196 0.36 2.61 -26.12
N ALA A 197 1.58 2.09 -26.23
CA ALA A 197 1.84 0.67 -26.42
C ALA A 197 1.41 -0.10 -25.16
N GLN A 198 0.59 -1.14 -25.32
CA GLN A 198 0.09 -1.97 -24.22
C GLN A 198 0.42 -3.44 -24.45
N ALA A 199 0.87 -4.14 -23.40
CA ALA A 199 1.23 -5.56 -23.49
C ALA A 199 0.05 -6.44 -23.93
N ASN A 200 -1.15 -6.11 -23.45
CA ASN A 200 -2.42 -6.82 -23.72
C ASN A 200 -3.13 -6.33 -24.99
N GLY A 201 -2.50 -5.45 -25.77
CA GLY A 201 -3.12 -4.79 -26.92
C GLY A 201 -4.00 -3.60 -26.54
N SER A 202 -4.41 -2.83 -27.54
CA SER A 202 -5.26 -1.65 -27.39
C SER A 202 -6.29 -1.59 -28.51
N ALA A 203 -7.47 -1.05 -28.22
CA ALA A 203 -8.52 -0.90 -29.21
C ALA A 203 -8.49 0.48 -29.88
N ILE A 204 -8.79 0.52 -31.17
CA ILE A 204 -8.96 1.73 -31.97
C ILE A 204 -10.45 1.88 -32.26
N ASP A 205 -11.02 3.01 -31.89
CA ASP A 205 -12.45 3.24 -32.02
C ASP A 205 -12.75 4.05 -33.30
N ILE A 206 -13.63 3.52 -34.16
CA ILE A 206 -14.15 4.18 -35.35
C ILE A 206 -15.64 4.42 -35.15
N SER A 207 -16.08 5.66 -35.27
CA SER A 207 -17.47 6.05 -35.20
C SER A 207 -18.09 6.06 -36.61
N LEU A 208 -19.21 5.35 -36.77
CA LEU A 208 -20.01 5.29 -37.99
C LEU A 208 -21.36 5.97 -37.73
N THR A 209 -21.52 7.21 -38.18
CA THR A 209 -22.71 8.01 -37.89
C THR A 209 -23.85 7.59 -38.82
N MET A 210 -24.94 7.07 -38.24
CA MET A 210 -26.14 6.73 -38.99
C MET A 210 -26.77 8.00 -39.62
N PRO A 211 -27.32 7.94 -40.85
CA PRO A 211 -28.04 9.07 -41.42
C PRO A 211 -29.29 9.47 -40.60
N SER A 212 -29.56 10.78 -40.49
CA SER A 212 -30.69 11.33 -39.72
C SER A 212 -32.05 10.88 -40.26
N GLU A 213 -32.14 10.60 -41.56
CA GLU A 213 -33.32 10.08 -42.26
C GLU A 213 -33.84 8.74 -41.70
N LEU A 214 -32.98 7.96 -41.04
CA LEU A 214 -33.36 6.69 -40.43
C LEU A 214 -34.15 6.86 -39.12
N PHE A 215 -34.26 8.08 -38.57
CA PHE A 215 -34.83 8.34 -37.26
C PHE A 215 -36.08 9.21 -37.31
N LEU A 216 -37.02 8.89 -36.42
CA LEU A 216 -38.18 9.71 -36.13
C LEU A 216 -37.94 10.50 -34.83
N PRO A 217 -38.54 11.69 -34.65
CA PRO A 217 -38.32 12.54 -33.47
C PRO A 217 -38.62 11.88 -32.11
N LYS A 218 -39.43 10.81 -32.08
CA LYS A 218 -39.80 10.06 -30.86
C LYS A 218 -38.99 8.77 -30.66
N ASP A 219 -38.00 8.48 -31.49
CA ASP A 219 -37.23 7.23 -31.41
C ASP A 219 -36.27 7.17 -30.21
N TYR A 220 -36.07 8.27 -29.48
CA TYR A 220 -35.39 8.24 -28.20
C TYR A 220 -36.16 7.45 -27.11
N LEU A 221 -37.47 7.24 -27.28
CA LEU A 221 -38.30 6.50 -26.33
C LEU A 221 -38.20 4.98 -26.53
N ASN A 222 -38.31 4.23 -25.44
CA ASN A 222 -38.57 2.78 -25.43
C ASN A 222 -37.62 1.96 -26.34
N TYR A 223 -36.32 2.25 -26.28
CA TYR A 223 -35.26 1.54 -27.01
C TYR A 223 -35.33 1.63 -28.54
N ARG A 224 -36.24 2.42 -29.13
CA ARG A 224 -36.49 2.45 -30.59
C ARG A 224 -35.23 2.76 -31.40
N ALA A 225 -34.49 3.81 -31.01
CA ALA A 225 -33.22 4.17 -31.64
C ALA A 225 -32.16 3.06 -31.47
N LEU A 226 -32.12 2.42 -30.30
CA LEU A 226 -31.18 1.32 -30.02
C LEU A 226 -31.50 0.05 -30.83
N TYR A 227 -32.78 -0.25 -31.08
CA TYR A 227 -33.15 -1.37 -31.96
C TYR A 227 -32.77 -1.09 -33.41
N LYS A 228 -33.02 0.12 -33.91
CA LYS A 228 -32.58 0.55 -35.25
C LYS A 228 -31.06 0.45 -35.39
N ARG A 229 -30.33 0.94 -34.39
CA ARG A 229 -28.87 0.83 -34.29
C ARG A 229 -28.40 -0.63 -34.27
N SER A 230 -29.06 -1.49 -33.49
CA SER A 230 -28.70 -2.91 -33.38
C SER A 230 -28.87 -3.64 -34.72
N PHE A 231 -29.96 -3.36 -35.44
CA PHE A 231 -30.13 -3.85 -36.81
C PHE A 231 -29.04 -3.34 -37.74
N TYR A 232 -28.77 -2.03 -37.73
CA TYR A 232 -27.73 -1.40 -38.56
C TYR A 232 -26.35 -2.05 -38.32
N LEU A 233 -25.96 -2.25 -37.06
CA LEU A 233 -24.72 -2.92 -36.66
C LEU A 233 -24.64 -4.37 -37.16
N SER A 234 -25.74 -5.11 -37.06
CA SER A 234 -25.79 -6.52 -37.40
C SER A 234 -25.80 -6.75 -38.91
N TYR A 235 -26.50 -5.88 -39.65
CA TYR A 235 -26.49 -5.86 -41.11
C TYR A 235 -25.09 -5.53 -41.64
N LEU A 236 -24.45 -4.50 -41.07
CA LEU A 236 -23.06 -4.16 -41.36
C LEU A 236 -22.13 -5.36 -41.14
N ALA A 237 -22.28 -6.09 -40.04
CA ALA A 237 -21.46 -7.27 -39.74
C ALA A 237 -21.62 -8.38 -40.78
N ASP A 238 -22.86 -8.73 -41.15
CA ASP A 238 -23.15 -9.80 -42.12
C ASP A 238 -22.57 -9.49 -43.51
N GLN A 239 -22.64 -8.23 -43.95
CA GLN A 239 -22.09 -7.77 -45.22
C GLN A 239 -20.56 -7.61 -45.20
N LEU A 240 -19.96 -7.19 -44.07
CA LEU A 240 -18.51 -7.03 -43.96
C LEU A 240 -17.75 -8.37 -44.01
N ILE A 241 -18.34 -9.48 -43.56
CA ILE A 241 -17.70 -10.80 -43.58
C ILE A 241 -17.21 -11.20 -45.00
N PRO A 242 -18.03 -11.17 -46.06
CA PRO A 242 -17.57 -11.46 -47.42
C PRO A 242 -16.72 -10.33 -48.02
N ILE A 243 -17.04 -9.06 -47.75
CA ILE A 243 -16.35 -7.89 -48.35
C ILE A 243 -14.89 -7.81 -47.88
N THR A 244 -14.62 -8.01 -46.59
CA THR A 244 -13.26 -7.95 -46.03
C THR A 244 -12.37 -9.06 -46.59
N LYS A 245 -12.92 -10.28 -46.73
CA LYS A 245 -12.23 -11.40 -47.39
C LYS A 245 -11.89 -11.10 -48.86
N LYS A 246 -12.84 -10.54 -49.62
CA LYS A 246 -12.64 -10.17 -51.02
C LYS A 246 -11.56 -9.10 -51.21
N ASN A 247 -11.44 -8.17 -50.26
CA ASN A 247 -10.48 -7.07 -50.32
C ASN A 247 -9.12 -7.39 -49.64
N GLY A 248 -8.81 -8.66 -49.36
CA GLY A 248 -7.54 -9.06 -48.75
C GLY A 248 -7.32 -8.49 -47.35
N LEU A 249 -8.37 -8.43 -46.54
CA LEU A 249 -8.33 -8.01 -45.13
C LEU A 249 -8.87 -9.15 -44.25
N PRO A 250 -8.03 -10.12 -43.85
CA PRO A 250 -8.48 -11.27 -43.07
C PRO A 250 -8.70 -10.88 -41.60
N VAL A 251 -9.97 -10.65 -41.24
CA VAL A 251 -10.38 -10.27 -39.88
C VAL A 251 -11.40 -11.24 -39.30
N LYS A 252 -11.30 -11.45 -37.99
CA LYS A 252 -12.32 -12.08 -37.16
C LYS A 252 -13.20 -10.98 -36.59
N ILE A 253 -14.50 -11.09 -36.81
CA ILE A 253 -15.50 -10.10 -36.36
C ILE A 253 -16.30 -10.73 -35.21
N SER A 254 -16.43 -10.00 -34.10
CA SER A 254 -17.27 -10.37 -32.95
C SER A 254 -18.02 -9.17 -32.40
N TYR A 255 -19.10 -9.41 -31.64
CA TYR A 255 -19.73 -8.35 -30.87
C TYR A 255 -18.97 -8.12 -29.57
N THR A 256 -18.91 -6.88 -29.12
CA THR A 256 -18.43 -6.50 -27.80
C THR A 256 -19.29 -5.38 -27.22
N TYR A 257 -19.53 -5.36 -25.91
CA TYR A 257 -20.12 -4.19 -25.24
C TYR A 257 -19.04 -3.14 -24.97
N LEU A 258 -19.16 -1.96 -25.57
CA LEU A 258 -18.21 -0.87 -25.38
C LEU A 258 -18.30 -0.38 -23.93
N ASN A 259 -17.16 -0.34 -23.22
CA ASN A 259 -17.12 0.05 -21.81
C ASN A 259 -18.05 -0.76 -20.88
N ASP A 260 -18.34 -2.00 -21.24
CA ASP A 260 -19.32 -2.88 -20.57
C ASP A 260 -20.75 -2.33 -20.55
N ASP A 261 -21.07 -1.34 -21.39
CA ASP A 261 -22.43 -0.85 -21.56
C ASP A 261 -23.23 -1.79 -22.47
N VAL A 262 -24.15 -2.54 -21.86
CA VAL A 262 -25.03 -3.51 -22.55
C VAL A 262 -25.94 -2.85 -23.60
N LEU A 263 -26.16 -1.53 -23.51
CA LEU A 263 -26.94 -0.76 -24.49
C LEU A 263 -26.10 -0.31 -25.70
N CYS A 264 -24.78 -0.50 -25.63
CA CYS A 264 -23.83 -0.11 -26.66
C CYS A 264 -23.01 -1.31 -27.19
N PRO A 265 -23.66 -2.30 -27.87
CA PRO A 265 -22.91 -3.29 -28.64
C PRO A 265 -22.15 -2.62 -29.79
N VAL A 266 -20.94 -3.10 -30.05
CA VAL A 266 -20.04 -2.67 -31.14
C VAL A 266 -19.46 -3.90 -31.85
N LEU A 267 -18.90 -3.72 -33.05
CA LEU A 267 -18.15 -4.78 -33.73
C LEU A 267 -16.67 -4.64 -33.43
N THR A 268 -16.04 -5.70 -32.95
CA THR A 268 -14.60 -5.78 -32.74
C THR A 268 -13.98 -6.61 -33.84
N LEU A 269 -13.01 -6.04 -34.56
CA LEU A 269 -12.23 -6.68 -35.61
C LEU A 269 -10.84 -7.02 -35.07
N GLU A 270 -10.53 -8.31 -35.08
CA GLU A 270 -9.21 -8.86 -34.73
C GLU A 270 -8.54 -9.39 -36.01
N SER A 271 -7.26 -9.08 -36.20
CA SER A 271 -6.53 -9.63 -37.35
C SER A 271 -6.37 -11.13 -37.24
N ILE A 272 -6.64 -11.85 -38.32
CA ILE A 272 -6.27 -13.26 -38.46
C ILE A 272 -4.83 -13.31 -38.97
N HIS A 273 -4.04 -14.25 -38.45
CA HIS A 273 -2.71 -14.53 -38.99
C HIS A 273 -2.87 -15.35 -40.28
N THR A 274 -2.28 -14.86 -41.37
CA THR A 274 -2.27 -15.53 -42.66
C THR A 274 -0.85 -15.55 -43.22
N ASP A 275 -0.53 -16.59 -44.00
CA ASP A 275 0.76 -16.77 -44.69
C ASP A 275 0.76 -16.15 -46.09
N ASN A 276 -0.39 -15.64 -46.55
CA ASN A 276 -0.55 -15.00 -47.84
C ASN A 276 -0.03 -13.55 -47.81
N GLU A 277 1.00 -13.24 -48.60
CA GLU A 277 1.60 -11.90 -48.64
C GLU A 277 0.66 -10.80 -49.18
N ALA A 278 -0.37 -11.16 -49.94
CA ALA A 278 -1.37 -10.21 -50.44
C ALA A 278 -2.34 -9.72 -49.34
N ASP A 279 -2.44 -10.46 -48.23
CA ASP A 279 -3.34 -10.14 -47.13
C ASP A 279 -2.74 -9.08 -46.20
N LEU A 280 -3.54 -8.08 -45.85
CA LEU A 280 -3.13 -7.03 -44.91
C LEU A 280 -3.37 -7.47 -43.46
N SER A 281 -2.54 -8.38 -42.96
CA SER A 281 -2.61 -8.86 -41.56
C SER A 281 -1.89 -7.91 -40.60
N PHE A 282 -2.54 -7.51 -39.49
CA PHE A 282 -1.99 -6.62 -38.45
C PHE A 282 -1.84 -7.31 -37.08
N HIS A 283 -1.86 -8.64 -36.99
CA HIS A 283 -1.82 -9.35 -35.69
C HIS A 283 -0.61 -8.94 -34.81
N LYS A 284 0.58 -8.72 -35.41
CA LYS A 284 1.81 -8.35 -34.70
C LYS A 284 1.72 -7.00 -33.96
N THR A 285 0.79 -6.14 -34.36
CA THR A 285 0.61 -4.82 -33.72
C THR A 285 -0.19 -4.91 -32.42
N LYS A 286 -0.87 -6.04 -32.17
CA LYS A 286 -1.80 -6.27 -31.04
C LYS A 286 -2.97 -5.28 -30.95
N PHE A 287 -3.24 -4.51 -32.00
CA PHE A 287 -4.43 -3.66 -32.05
C PHE A 287 -5.67 -4.49 -32.39
N SER A 288 -6.80 -4.08 -31.83
CA SER A 288 -8.14 -4.41 -32.33
C SER A 288 -8.83 -3.13 -32.81
N ILE A 289 -9.83 -3.26 -33.69
CA ILE A 289 -10.60 -2.14 -34.20
C ILE A 289 -12.05 -2.30 -33.78
N ASN A 290 -12.60 -1.31 -33.08
CA ASN A 290 -14.00 -1.26 -32.69
C ASN A 290 -14.77 -0.37 -33.68
N LEU A 291 -15.82 -0.90 -34.31
CA LEU A 291 -16.78 -0.14 -35.09
C LEU A 291 -17.97 0.23 -34.21
N ILE A 292 -18.06 1.51 -33.88
CA ILE A 292 -19.11 2.10 -33.06
C ILE A 292 -20.14 2.74 -33.98
N VAL A 293 -21.31 2.13 -34.09
CA VAL A 293 -22.44 2.78 -34.77
C VAL A 293 -22.96 3.90 -33.88
N ALA A 294 -22.88 5.14 -34.37
CA ALA A 294 -23.26 6.36 -33.67
C ALA A 294 -24.57 6.94 -34.22
N LEU A 295 -25.20 7.79 -33.42
CA LEU A 295 -26.40 8.54 -33.80
C LEU A 295 -25.99 9.95 -34.28
N PRO A 296 -26.72 10.57 -35.22
CA PRO A 296 -26.41 11.93 -35.64
C PRO A 296 -26.58 12.94 -34.50
N PHE A 297 -25.66 13.91 -34.41
CA PHE A 297 -25.71 14.96 -33.39
C PHE A 297 -26.98 15.81 -33.53
N GLY A 298 -27.67 16.07 -32.41
CA GLY A 298 -28.90 16.87 -32.41
C GLY A 298 -30.15 16.18 -33.00
N VAL A 299 -30.09 14.86 -33.30
CA VAL A 299 -31.25 14.10 -33.83
C VAL A 299 -32.45 14.07 -32.88
N PHE A 300 -32.19 14.19 -31.57
CA PHE A 300 -33.22 14.26 -30.54
C PHE A 300 -33.05 15.54 -29.71
N ASP A 301 -34.16 16.05 -29.18
CA ASP A 301 -34.14 17.16 -28.23
C ASP A 301 -33.48 16.73 -26.91
N ALA A 302 -32.27 17.24 -26.66
CA ALA A 302 -31.48 16.92 -25.47
C ALA A 302 -32.19 17.23 -24.15
N LYS A 303 -33.15 18.19 -24.13
CA LYS A 303 -33.94 18.49 -22.91
C LYS A 303 -34.82 17.32 -22.48
N LYS A 304 -35.24 16.46 -23.41
CA LYS A 304 -36.05 15.27 -23.12
C LYS A 304 -35.22 14.08 -22.63
N LEU A 305 -33.90 14.14 -22.83
CA LEU A 305 -32.92 13.15 -22.41
C LEU A 305 -32.11 13.61 -21.19
N LEU A 306 -32.60 14.60 -20.44
CA LEU A 306 -31.99 14.99 -19.18
C LEU A 306 -32.08 13.85 -18.14
N PRO A 307 -31.16 13.77 -17.16
CA PRO A 307 -31.14 12.69 -16.17
C PRO A 307 -32.41 12.53 -15.34
N ASP A 308 -33.20 13.60 -15.16
CA ASP A 308 -34.47 13.65 -14.42
C ASP A 308 -35.68 13.16 -15.23
N ARG A 309 -35.50 12.83 -16.51
CA ARG A 309 -36.59 12.38 -17.38
C ARG A 309 -36.66 10.87 -17.47
N ASN A 310 -37.87 10.32 -17.49
CA ASN A 310 -38.11 8.94 -17.91
C ASN A 310 -38.19 8.87 -19.45
N CYS A 311 -37.48 7.92 -20.06
CA CYS A 311 -37.59 7.60 -21.49
C CYS A 311 -37.99 6.14 -21.77
N ILE A 312 -38.26 5.36 -20.72
CA ILE A 312 -38.70 3.97 -20.81
C ILE A 312 -40.05 3.84 -20.10
N ARG A 313 -41.12 3.77 -20.90
CA ARG A 313 -42.50 3.61 -20.42
C ARG A 313 -42.77 2.13 -20.18
N VAL A 314 -42.97 1.77 -18.92
CA VAL A 314 -43.40 0.43 -18.49
C VAL A 314 -44.84 0.50 -17.97
N GLN A 315 -45.57 -0.61 -18.04
CA GLN A 315 -46.86 -0.74 -17.36
C GLN A 315 -46.58 -0.98 -15.88
N SER A 316 -46.98 -0.04 -15.03
CA SER A 316 -46.86 -0.13 -13.57
C SER A 316 -48.05 0.56 -12.91
N ASP A 317 -48.42 0.12 -11.72
CA ASP A 317 -49.49 0.72 -10.91
C ASP A 317 -49.08 2.04 -10.23
N ALA A 318 -47.83 2.49 -10.42
CA ALA A 318 -47.32 3.75 -9.91
C ALA A 318 -47.73 4.95 -10.80
N ASP A 319 -48.23 6.02 -10.17
CA ASP A 319 -48.69 7.25 -10.85
C ASP A 319 -47.56 7.97 -11.62
N GLU A 320 -46.31 7.88 -11.14
CA GLU A 320 -45.13 8.44 -11.80
C GLU A 320 -44.03 7.39 -11.98
N LEU A 321 -43.47 7.32 -13.20
CA LEU A 321 -42.37 6.41 -13.52
C LEU A 321 -41.02 7.02 -13.11
N PRO A 322 -40.07 6.22 -12.59
CA PRO A 322 -38.78 6.72 -12.16
C PRO A 322 -37.95 7.25 -13.36
N PRO A 323 -37.07 8.24 -13.15
CA PRO A 323 -36.18 8.73 -14.20
C PRO A 323 -35.23 7.62 -14.70
N THR A 324 -34.77 7.74 -15.95
CA THR A 324 -33.91 6.73 -16.59
C THR A 324 -32.54 7.29 -16.98
N PRO A 325 -31.74 7.80 -16.01
CA PRO A 325 -30.52 8.57 -16.30
C PRO A 325 -29.46 7.76 -17.05
N TYR A 326 -29.34 6.46 -16.77
CA TYR A 326 -28.40 5.58 -17.47
C TYR A 326 -28.78 5.46 -18.95
N TYR A 327 -30.03 5.09 -19.25
CA TYR A 327 -30.52 4.97 -20.62
C TYR A 327 -30.40 6.29 -21.38
N ASN A 328 -30.81 7.40 -20.75
CA ASN A 328 -30.77 8.71 -21.37
C ASN A 328 -29.33 9.11 -21.73
N SER A 329 -28.39 8.90 -20.80
CA SER A 329 -26.97 9.19 -21.00
C SER A 329 -26.33 8.27 -22.03
N ALA A 330 -26.72 6.99 -22.11
CA ALA A 330 -26.24 6.06 -23.12
C ALA A 330 -26.69 6.50 -24.54
N VAL A 331 -27.97 6.84 -24.71
CA VAL A 331 -28.51 7.36 -25.99
C VAL A 331 -27.84 8.68 -26.37
N LEU A 332 -27.69 9.60 -25.42
CA LEU A 332 -27.08 10.90 -25.68
C LEU A 332 -25.58 10.76 -26.01
N SER A 333 -24.85 9.91 -25.29
CA SER A 333 -23.43 9.64 -25.55
C SER A 333 -23.20 9.14 -26.99
N LEU A 334 -24.11 8.32 -27.53
CA LEU A 334 -24.05 7.85 -28.91
C LEU A 334 -24.13 8.97 -29.97
N THR A 335 -24.61 10.16 -29.60
CA THR A 335 -24.69 11.31 -30.52
C THR A 335 -23.43 12.18 -30.53
N THR A 336 -22.45 11.91 -29.66
CA THR A 336 -21.45 12.92 -29.24
C THR A 336 -20.00 12.59 -29.60
N TYR A 337 -19.71 11.43 -30.19
CA TYR A 337 -18.34 10.97 -30.40
C TYR A 337 -17.47 11.94 -31.24
N ASP A 338 -17.93 12.31 -32.43
CA ASP A 338 -17.23 13.28 -33.29
C ASP A 338 -17.15 14.67 -32.63
N TYR A 339 -18.23 15.08 -31.96
CA TYR A 339 -18.32 16.37 -31.31
C TYR A 339 -17.28 16.53 -30.17
N TYR A 340 -17.16 15.55 -29.27
CA TYR A 340 -16.13 15.57 -28.22
C TYR A 340 -14.73 15.36 -28.77
N LEU A 341 -14.55 14.63 -29.88
CA LEU A 341 -13.26 14.53 -30.54
C LEU A 341 -12.75 15.91 -30.98
N LYS A 342 -13.61 16.72 -31.60
CA LYS A 342 -13.29 18.11 -32.00
C LYS A 342 -12.94 18.98 -30.80
N PHE A 343 -13.70 18.89 -29.71
CA PHE A 343 -13.40 19.59 -28.46
C PHE A 343 -12.02 19.21 -27.88
N LEU A 344 -11.71 17.92 -27.80
CA LEU A 344 -10.42 17.44 -27.29
C LEU A 344 -9.26 17.81 -28.22
N TYR A 345 -9.48 17.78 -29.54
CA TYR A 345 -8.48 18.20 -30.52
C TYR A 345 -8.16 19.70 -30.40
N ALA A 346 -9.17 20.55 -30.18
CA ALA A 346 -8.97 21.98 -29.93
C ALA A 346 -8.14 22.23 -28.67
N ASN A 347 -8.45 21.53 -27.57
CA ASN A 347 -7.67 21.62 -26.32
C ASN A 347 -6.22 21.11 -26.48
N LYS A 348 -6.03 20.01 -27.21
CA LYS A 348 -4.71 19.49 -27.56
C LYS A 348 -3.88 20.51 -28.36
N LYS A 349 -4.52 21.30 -29.23
CA LYS A 349 -3.85 22.36 -30.00
C LYS A 349 -3.58 23.61 -29.17
N ALA A 350 -4.41 23.88 -28.17
CA ALA A 350 -4.25 25.04 -27.29
C ALA A 350 -3.16 24.83 -26.21
N ALA A 351 -2.93 23.59 -25.76
CA ALA A 351 -1.94 23.27 -24.73
C ALA A 351 -0.99 22.14 -25.20
N ASP A 352 0.28 22.46 -25.41
CA ASP A 352 1.27 21.53 -25.98
C ASP A 352 1.45 20.26 -25.13
N ALA A 353 1.47 20.42 -23.80
CA ALA A 353 1.66 19.31 -22.86
C ALA A 353 0.38 18.48 -22.60
N PHE A 354 -0.76 18.82 -23.23
CA PHE A 354 -2.04 18.14 -23.02
C PHE A 354 -1.97 16.65 -23.35
N LYS A 355 -1.31 16.30 -24.47
CA LYS A 355 -1.16 14.92 -24.92
C LYS A 355 -0.44 14.07 -23.85
N ASP A 356 0.65 14.60 -23.32
CA ASP A 356 1.50 13.88 -22.38
C ASP A 356 0.81 13.79 -21.01
N ALA A 357 0.12 14.85 -20.57
CA ALA A 357 -0.72 14.82 -19.38
C ALA A 357 -1.85 13.77 -19.46
N CYS A 358 -2.52 13.64 -20.61
CA CYS A 358 -3.52 12.58 -20.82
C CYS A 358 -2.91 11.17 -20.81
N THR A 359 -1.64 11.04 -21.19
CA THR A 359 -0.90 9.78 -21.16
C THR A 359 -0.54 9.39 -19.73
N LEU A 360 -0.05 10.34 -18.92
CA LEU A 360 0.18 10.16 -17.49
C LEU A 360 -1.11 9.78 -16.76
N GLY A 361 -2.22 10.48 -17.03
CA GLY A 361 -3.53 10.16 -16.47
C GLY A 361 -4.00 8.74 -16.82
N ARG A 362 -3.76 8.29 -18.06
CA ARG A 362 -4.06 6.92 -18.48
C ARG A 362 -3.24 5.89 -17.70
N LEU A 363 -1.94 6.08 -17.60
CA LEU A 363 -1.05 5.17 -16.87
C LEU A 363 -1.45 5.11 -15.40
N TRP A 364 -1.66 6.28 -14.77
CA TRP A 364 -2.13 6.39 -13.39
C TRP A 364 -3.41 5.57 -13.15
N LEU A 365 -4.44 5.76 -13.98
CA LEU A 365 -5.71 5.00 -13.89
C LEU A 365 -5.48 3.49 -14.09
N GLN A 366 -4.65 3.10 -15.06
CA GLN A 366 -4.38 1.70 -15.35
C GLN A 366 -3.67 0.98 -14.18
N GLN A 367 -2.75 1.66 -13.49
CA GLN A 367 -2.06 1.07 -12.32
C GLN A 367 -2.99 0.88 -11.11
N ARG A 368 -4.07 1.66 -11.03
CA ARG A 368 -5.11 1.59 -9.98
C ARG A 368 -6.35 0.81 -10.41
N GLU A 369 -6.28 0.15 -11.57
CA GLU A 369 -7.33 -0.66 -12.17
C GLU A 369 -8.62 0.09 -12.56
N PHE A 370 -8.55 1.42 -12.66
CA PHE A 370 -9.63 2.23 -13.20
C PHE A 370 -9.66 2.22 -14.74
N GLY A 371 -10.83 2.51 -15.29
CA GLY A 371 -11.02 2.68 -16.72
C GLY A 371 -12.42 3.14 -17.08
N SER A 372 -12.63 3.47 -18.35
CA SER A 372 -13.93 3.97 -18.84
C SER A 372 -15.04 2.93 -18.79
N ALA A 373 -14.71 1.65 -18.55
CA ALA A 373 -15.66 0.56 -18.38
C ALA A 373 -16.36 0.63 -17.03
N ILE A 374 -17.66 0.29 -16.98
CA ILE A 374 -18.46 0.32 -15.75
C ILE A 374 -17.90 -0.62 -14.69
N SER A 375 -17.42 -1.80 -15.10
CA SER A 375 -16.74 -2.75 -14.20
C SER A 375 -15.44 -2.20 -13.58
N LYS A 376 -14.83 -1.19 -14.21
CA LYS A 376 -13.60 -0.52 -13.75
C LYS A 376 -13.86 0.88 -13.19
N GLY A 377 -15.07 1.12 -12.71
CA GLY A 377 -15.46 2.37 -12.04
C GLY A 377 -15.90 3.50 -12.97
N GLY A 378 -15.90 3.33 -14.29
CA GLY A 378 -16.50 4.28 -15.23
C GLY A 378 -15.72 5.57 -15.49
N PHE A 379 -14.47 5.65 -15.01
CA PHE A 379 -13.58 6.80 -15.21
C PHE A 379 -12.25 6.34 -15.82
N GLY A 380 -12.04 6.64 -17.09
CA GLY A 380 -10.86 6.26 -17.84
C GLY A 380 -10.20 7.43 -18.56
N HIS A 381 -9.51 7.11 -19.64
CA HIS A 381 -8.75 8.10 -20.42
C HIS A 381 -9.64 9.20 -21.02
N PHE A 382 -10.83 8.85 -21.52
CA PHE A 382 -11.75 9.83 -22.10
C PHE A 382 -12.25 10.82 -21.04
N GLU A 383 -12.74 10.31 -19.91
CA GLU A 383 -13.27 11.12 -18.81
C GLU A 383 -12.18 12.04 -18.23
N PHE A 384 -10.96 11.53 -18.09
CA PHE A 384 -9.80 12.32 -17.65
C PHE A 384 -9.42 13.42 -18.66
N ALA A 385 -9.45 13.13 -19.96
CA ALA A 385 -9.16 14.12 -21.00
C ALA A 385 -10.22 15.23 -21.06
N ILE A 386 -11.50 14.89 -20.89
CA ILE A 386 -12.60 15.87 -20.81
C ILE A 386 -12.45 16.73 -19.55
N LEU A 387 -12.12 16.13 -18.40
CA LEU A 387 -11.85 16.89 -17.18
C LEU A 387 -10.69 17.88 -17.38
N LEU A 388 -9.58 17.45 -17.97
CA LEU A 388 -8.46 18.35 -18.28
C LEU A 388 -8.88 19.51 -19.20
N GLY A 389 -9.62 19.23 -20.28
CA GLY A 389 -10.12 20.27 -21.18
C GLY A 389 -11.07 21.25 -20.49
N ALA A 390 -11.93 20.76 -19.61
CA ALA A 390 -12.82 21.61 -18.81
C ALA A 390 -12.02 22.52 -17.84
N LEU A 391 -11.02 21.97 -17.15
CA LEU A 391 -10.20 22.70 -16.17
C LEU A 391 -9.23 23.71 -16.82
N LEU A 392 -8.88 23.55 -18.10
CA LEU A 392 -8.18 24.59 -18.88
C LEU A 392 -9.07 25.81 -19.17
N SER A 393 -10.39 25.62 -19.13
CA SER A 393 -11.40 26.64 -19.41
C SER A 393 -12.00 27.27 -18.14
N GLY A 394 -11.54 26.89 -16.94
CA GLY A 394 -12.09 27.38 -15.66
C GLY A 394 -12.00 26.33 -14.55
N GLY A 395 -13.07 26.21 -13.75
CA GLY A 395 -13.27 25.12 -12.79
C GLY A 395 -13.31 25.54 -11.32
N GLY A 396 -12.93 26.77 -10.99
CA GLY A 396 -13.13 27.32 -9.64
C GLY A 396 -14.60 27.66 -9.34
N THR A 397 -14.90 27.95 -8.08
CA THR A 397 -16.22 28.40 -7.63
C THR A 397 -16.68 29.69 -8.31
N ASN A 398 -15.75 30.59 -8.61
CA ASN A 398 -16.02 31.84 -9.35
C ASN A 398 -15.73 31.72 -10.86
N GLY A 399 -15.50 30.51 -11.38
CA GLY A 399 -15.10 30.30 -12.78
C GLY A 399 -13.63 30.59 -13.07
N ASN A 400 -12.82 30.82 -12.02
CA ASN A 400 -11.39 31.04 -12.15
C ASN A 400 -10.70 29.84 -12.82
N LYS A 401 -9.68 30.11 -13.64
CA LYS A 401 -8.86 29.08 -14.29
C LYS A 401 -8.08 28.29 -13.24
N ILE A 402 -8.27 26.97 -13.23
CA ILE A 402 -7.51 26.06 -12.36
C ILE A 402 -6.21 25.62 -13.06
N LEU A 403 -6.28 25.38 -14.37
CA LEU A 403 -5.13 25.01 -15.21
C LEU A 403 -4.86 26.08 -16.26
N LEU A 404 -3.59 26.25 -16.62
CA LEU A 404 -3.15 27.16 -17.68
C LEU A 404 -2.57 26.38 -18.86
N HIS A 405 -2.72 26.92 -20.07
CA HIS A 405 -2.25 26.27 -21.30
C HIS A 405 -0.72 26.08 -21.36
N GLY A 406 0.05 26.95 -20.69
CA GLY A 406 1.50 26.87 -20.62
C GLY A 406 2.05 25.92 -19.55
N PHE A 407 1.19 25.21 -18.81
CA PHE A 407 1.63 24.25 -17.80
C PHE A 407 2.28 23.02 -18.44
N SER A 408 3.32 22.52 -17.78
CA SER A 408 3.96 21.23 -18.11
C SER A 408 3.00 20.06 -17.90
N SER A 409 3.33 18.89 -18.47
CA SER A 409 2.53 17.66 -18.33
C SER A 409 2.36 17.25 -16.86
N TYR A 410 3.41 17.41 -16.06
CA TYR A 410 3.38 17.22 -14.61
C TYR A 410 2.40 18.18 -13.91
N GLN A 411 2.45 19.47 -14.22
CA GLN A 411 1.57 20.47 -13.59
C GLN A 411 0.10 20.25 -13.96
N LEU A 412 -0.18 19.90 -15.23
CA LEU A 412 -1.53 19.53 -15.68
C LEU A 412 -2.03 18.28 -14.95
N PHE A 413 -1.19 17.23 -14.84
CA PHE A 413 -1.51 16.01 -14.12
C PHE A 413 -1.74 16.27 -12.63
N LYS A 414 -0.79 16.92 -11.93
CA LYS A 414 -0.91 17.27 -10.50
C LYS A 414 -2.13 18.14 -10.23
N GLY A 415 -2.43 19.09 -11.10
CA GLY A 415 -3.61 19.93 -11.00
C GLY A 415 -4.93 19.16 -11.12
N ALA A 416 -5.03 18.22 -12.07
CA ALA A 416 -6.20 17.34 -12.19
C ALA A 416 -6.37 16.40 -10.99
N ILE A 417 -5.27 15.82 -10.48
CA ILE A 417 -5.29 14.98 -9.26
C ILE A 417 -5.72 15.81 -8.04
N LYS A 418 -5.17 17.03 -7.87
CA LYS A 418 -5.57 17.93 -6.79
C LYS A 418 -7.07 18.25 -6.86
N TYR A 419 -7.59 18.48 -8.07
CA TYR A 419 -9.01 18.75 -8.27
C TYR A 419 -9.88 17.57 -7.84
N LEU A 420 -9.55 16.36 -8.30
CA LEU A 420 -10.26 15.13 -7.91
C LEU A 420 -10.20 14.83 -6.41
N ALA A 421 -9.09 15.16 -5.75
CA ALA A 421 -8.92 14.96 -4.30
C ALA A 421 -9.79 15.93 -3.48
N THR A 422 -9.77 17.21 -3.86
CA THR A 422 -10.28 18.29 -3.01
C THR A 422 -11.72 18.70 -3.32
N MET A 423 -12.16 18.62 -4.58
CA MET A 423 -13.50 19.06 -5.00
C MET A 423 -14.45 17.86 -5.08
N ASP A 424 -15.51 17.86 -4.28
CA ASP A 424 -16.51 16.78 -4.30
C ASP A 424 -17.57 16.96 -5.40
N LEU A 425 -17.49 16.17 -6.47
CA LEU A 425 -18.43 16.14 -7.59
C LEU A 425 -19.72 15.36 -7.30
N ARG A 426 -19.96 14.93 -6.06
CA ARG A 426 -21.24 14.32 -5.64
C ARG A 426 -22.15 15.35 -4.97
N THR A 427 -21.63 16.01 -3.93
CA THR A 427 -22.35 17.03 -3.13
C THR A 427 -22.33 18.38 -3.82
N GLY A 428 -21.32 18.64 -4.66
CA GLY A 428 -21.33 19.67 -5.70
C GLY A 428 -21.27 19.05 -7.10
N TYR A 429 -21.11 19.89 -8.13
CA TYR A 429 -20.85 19.44 -9.50
C TYR A 429 -20.02 20.45 -10.30
N LEU A 430 -19.31 19.95 -11.31
CA LEU A 430 -18.59 20.78 -12.27
C LEU A 430 -19.43 20.98 -13.53
N SER A 431 -19.70 22.24 -13.90
CA SER A 431 -20.38 22.60 -15.14
C SER A 431 -19.40 23.20 -16.13
N PHE A 432 -19.46 22.78 -17.39
CA PHE A 432 -18.63 23.34 -18.46
C PHE A 432 -19.43 23.44 -19.77
N SER A 433 -18.84 24.09 -20.78
CA SER A 433 -19.36 24.10 -22.15
C SER A 433 -18.29 23.52 -23.05
N SER A 434 -18.70 22.59 -23.90
CA SER A 434 -17.86 22.03 -24.96
C SER A 434 -17.87 22.83 -26.26
N LEU A 435 -18.58 23.97 -26.30
CA LEU A 435 -18.67 24.81 -27.49
C LEU A 435 -17.32 25.49 -27.75
N ILE A 436 -16.74 25.25 -28.93
CA ILE A 436 -15.43 25.78 -29.30
C ILE A 436 -15.55 27.27 -29.64
N GLY A 437 -14.66 28.10 -29.09
CA GLY A 437 -14.53 29.52 -29.45
C GLY A 437 -15.45 30.48 -28.69
N ASP A 438 -16.42 29.97 -27.93
CA ASP A 438 -17.18 30.79 -26.99
C ASP A 438 -16.40 30.92 -25.67
N GLY A 439 -16.44 32.10 -25.03
CA GLY A 439 -15.77 32.39 -23.75
C GLY A 439 -16.44 31.69 -22.55
N ALA A 440 -16.94 30.48 -22.78
CA ALA A 440 -17.86 29.81 -21.90
C ALA A 440 -17.19 29.41 -20.59
N SER A 441 -17.74 29.91 -19.49
CA SER A 441 -17.23 29.67 -18.15
C SER A 441 -17.45 28.22 -17.71
N CYS A 442 -16.35 27.55 -17.37
CA CYS A 442 -16.36 26.34 -16.55
C CYS A 442 -16.38 26.73 -15.07
N LYS A 443 -17.37 26.25 -14.32
CA LYS A 443 -17.62 26.66 -12.92
C LYS A 443 -18.00 25.44 -12.07
N PHE A 444 -17.37 25.34 -10.90
CA PHE A 444 -17.77 24.40 -9.85
C PHE A 444 -18.87 25.00 -8.99
N ASN A 445 -19.94 24.24 -8.74
CA ASN A 445 -21.05 24.65 -7.90
C ASN A 445 -21.09 23.75 -6.66
N PRO A 446 -20.63 24.24 -5.49
CA PRO A 446 -20.53 23.43 -4.27
C PRO A 446 -21.90 23.10 -3.66
N ASP A 447 -22.86 24.05 -3.69
CA ASP A 447 -24.12 23.95 -2.93
C ASP A 447 -25.27 23.29 -3.70
N ALA A 448 -25.02 22.76 -4.90
CA ALA A 448 -26.06 22.32 -5.83
C ALA A 448 -25.80 20.91 -6.40
N GLY A 449 -25.36 19.96 -5.57
CA GLY A 449 -25.13 18.58 -6.00
C GLY A 449 -26.38 17.72 -6.14
N PHE A 450 -26.19 16.56 -6.76
CA PHE A 450 -27.25 15.62 -7.13
C PHE A 450 -27.13 14.27 -6.40
N ASN A 451 -26.25 14.19 -5.38
CA ASN A 451 -25.89 12.94 -4.70
C ASN A 451 -25.39 11.84 -5.66
N THR A 452 -24.82 12.26 -6.80
CA THR A 452 -24.24 11.39 -7.83
C THR A 452 -23.07 12.11 -8.51
N PRO A 453 -21.99 11.42 -8.94
CA PRO A 453 -20.84 12.06 -9.53
C PRO A 453 -21.23 12.80 -10.81
N THR A 454 -21.01 14.12 -10.85
CA THR A 454 -21.55 14.98 -11.91
C THR A 454 -20.48 15.91 -12.50
N LEU A 455 -20.16 15.65 -13.78
CA LEU A 455 -19.44 16.56 -14.66
C LEU A 455 -20.35 16.89 -15.84
N PHE A 456 -21.02 18.04 -15.78
CA PHE A 456 -22.12 18.37 -16.66
C PHE A 456 -21.70 19.30 -17.81
N ASP A 457 -21.89 18.83 -19.04
CA ASP A 457 -21.75 19.66 -20.23
C ASP A 457 -23.06 20.40 -20.53
N LYS A 458 -23.04 21.73 -20.41
CA LYS A 458 -24.19 22.60 -20.67
C LYS A 458 -24.61 22.63 -22.14
N THR A 459 -23.74 22.30 -23.08
CA THR A 459 -24.05 22.37 -24.52
C THR A 459 -24.78 21.10 -24.95
N VAL A 460 -24.21 19.95 -24.61
CA VAL A 460 -24.75 18.63 -24.97
C VAL A 460 -25.87 18.18 -24.01
N LYS A 461 -25.90 18.70 -22.77
CA LYS A 461 -26.78 18.28 -21.67
C LYS A 461 -26.48 16.88 -21.13
N LEU A 462 -25.21 16.47 -21.20
CA LEU A 462 -24.74 15.16 -20.75
C LEU A 462 -23.95 15.27 -19.44
N ASN A 463 -24.21 14.38 -18.49
CA ASN A 463 -23.28 14.12 -17.40
C ASN A 463 -22.20 13.15 -17.91
N ILE A 464 -20.95 13.57 -17.98
CA ILE A 464 -19.82 12.75 -18.45
C ILE A 464 -19.56 11.55 -17.52
N LEU A 465 -19.84 11.70 -16.23
CA LEU A 465 -19.58 10.68 -15.20
C LEU A 465 -20.74 9.71 -14.98
N TRP A 466 -21.69 9.62 -15.91
CA TRP A 466 -22.89 8.79 -15.78
C TRP A 466 -22.62 7.28 -15.56
N LYS A 467 -21.42 6.80 -15.92
CA LYS A 467 -20.97 5.42 -15.70
C LYS A 467 -20.41 5.17 -14.29
N MET A 468 -20.08 6.23 -13.56
CA MET A 468 -19.54 6.11 -12.22
C MET A 468 -20.67 5.88 -11.20
N THR A 469 -20.45 4.93 -10.30
CA THR A 469 -21.25 4.81 -9.09
C THR A 469 -20.68 5.73 -8.00
N ASN A 470 -21.52 6.03 -6.99
CA ASN A 470 -21.08 6.75 -5.79
C ASN A 470 -19.88 6.08 -5.10
N ALA A 471 -19.86 4.75 -5.07
CA ALA A 471 -18.76 3.97 -4.51
C ALA A 471 -17.46 4.16 -5.31
N SER A 472 -17.52 3.94 -6.63
CA SER A 472 -16.35 4.08 -7.50
C SER A 472 -15.76 5.48 -7.52
N TYR A 473 -16.61 6.51 -7.38
CA TYR A 473 -16.13 7.90 -7.28
C TYR A 473 -15.41 8.19 -5.98
N GLN A 474 -15.85 7.63 -4.84
CA GLN A 474 -15.13 7.79 -3.57
C GLN A 474 -13.80 7.05 -3.60
N ASP A 475 -13.75 5.85 -4.19
CA ASP A 475 -12.48 5.13 -4.38
C ASP A 475 -11.52 5.96 -5.26
N LEU A 476 -12.02 6.58 -6.34
CA LEU A 476 -11.23 7.49 -7.19
C LEU A 476 -10.73 8.72 -6.41
N ARG A 477 -11.61 9.38 -5.63
CA ARG A 477 -11.28 10.57 -4.83
C ARG A 477 -10.25 10.24 -3.76
N GLN A 478 -10.42 9.14 -3.04
CA GLN A 478 -9.44 8.70 -2.03
C GLN A 478 -8.10 8.38 -2.69
N THR A 479 -8.12 7.70 -3.83
CA THR A 479 -6.91 7.38 -4.59
C THR A 479 -6.21 8.66 -5.10
N ALA A 480 -6.98 9.67 -5.51
CA ALA A 480 -6.46 10.98 -5.89
C ALA A 480 -5.87 11.73 -4.68
N ALA A 481 -6.51 11.68 -3.51
CA ALA A 481 -5.99 12.26 -2.27
C ALA A 481 -4.66 11.62 -1.86
N ASN A 482 -4.59 10.29 -1.85
CA ASN A 482 -3.35 9.57 -1.59
C ASN A 482 -2.25 9.94 -2.60
N THR A 483 -2.60 10.02 -3.89
CA THR A 483 -1.66 10.43 -4.94
C THR A 483 -1.19 11.88 -4.74
N LEU A 484 -2.08 12.79 -4.32
CA LEU A 484 -1.72 14.18 -4.04
C LEU A 484 -0.71 14.28 -2.89
N THR A 485 -0.89 13.49 -1.83
CA THR A 485 0.08 13.41 -0.72
C THR A 485 1.45 12.97 -1.23
N LEU A 486 1.53 11.95 -2.09
CA LEU A 486 2.78 11.50 -2.70
C LEU A 486 3.38 12.55 -3.67
N LEU A 487 2.55 13.26 -4.42
CA LEU A 487 2.99 14.37 -5.28
C LEU A 487 3.47 15.59 -4.49
N ASN A 488 3.14 15.70 -3.21
CA ASN A 488 3.63 16.75 -2.32
C ASN A 488 4.83 16.33 -1.47
N ASP A 489 5.21 15.04 -1.48
CA ASP A 489 6.44 14.57 -0.82
C ASP A 489 7.68 15.15 -1.52
N VAL A 490 8.49 15.91 -0.79
CA VAL A 490 9.70 16.56 -1.33
C VAL A 490 10.99 15.82 -0.95
N VAL A 491 10.88 14.75 -0.14
CA VAL A 491 12.01 14.02 0.41
C VAL A 491 12.26 12.76 -0.40
N PHE A 492 11.20 11.96 -0.60
CA PHE A 492 11.28 10.70 -1.33
C PHE A 492 10.83 10.89 -2.78
N ASP A 493 11.51 10.21 -3.70
CA ASP A 493 10.98 10.05 -5.05
C ASP A 493 9.77 9.10 -5.03
N ARG A 494 8.65 9.56 -5.59
CA ARG A 494 7.36 8.85 -5.62
C ARG A 494 6.94 8.45 -7.03
N PHE A 495 7.78 8.64 -8.04
CA PHE A 495 7.44 8.36 -9.43
C PHE A 495 6.98 6.91 -9.64
N ASP A 496 7.76 5.95 -9.15
CA ASP A 496 7.49 4.51 -9.30
C ASP A 496 6.16 4.11 -8.66
N ALA A 497 5.93 4.55 -7.42
CA ALA A 497 4.69 4.27 -6.69
C ALA A 497 3.46 4.90 -7.37
N ILE A 498 3.63 6.01 -8.08
CA ILE A 498 2.51 6.70 -8.76
C ILE A 498 2.24 6.09 -10.14
N LEU A 499 3.26 5.81 -10.97
CA LEU A 499 3.07 5.53 -12.39
C LEU A 499 3.49 4.13 -12.84
N LEU A 500 4.37 3.45 -12.10
CA LEU A 500 4.96 2.17 -12.55
C LEU A 500 4.39 0.95 -11.81
N GLN A 501 4.13 1.08 -10.50
CA GLN A 501 3.68 -0.04 -9.69
C GLN A 501 2.18 -0.31 -9.84
N LYS A 502 1.83 -1.51 -10.32
CA LYS A 502 0.44 -1.97 -10.44
C LYS A 502 -0.04 -2.59 -9.12
N VAL A 503 -1.17 -2.10 -8.60
CA VAL A 503 -1.88 -2.73 -7.47
C VAL A 503 -2.65 -3.93 -8.03
N ARG A 504 -2.04 -5.13 -8.01
CA ARG A 504 -2.58 -6.34 -8.69
C ARG A 504 -3.44 -7.26 -7.81
N LEU A 505 -3.27 -7.21 -6.49
CA LEU A 505 -3.90 -8.14 -5.56
C LEU A 505 -4.83 -7.38 -4.61
N ASP A 506 -6.10 -7.78 -4.61
CA ASP A 506 -7.12 -7.18 -3.73
C ASP A 506 -6.76 -7.35 -2.24
N SER A 507 -6.08 -8.45 -1.87
CA SER A 507 -5.60 -8.70 -0.50
C SER A 507 -4.45 -7.77 -0.06
N LEU A 508 -3.78 -7.10 -0.99
CA LEU A 508 -2.81 -6.04 -0.69
C LEU A 508 -3.48 -4.65 -0.68
N LYS A 509 -4.60 -4.50 -1.40
CA LYS A 509 -5.35 -3.24 -1.53
C LYS A 509 -6.25 -3.01 -0.31
N TYR A 510 -7.10 -3.99 0.03
CA TYR A 510 -8.13 -3.87 1.05
C TYR A 510 -7.70 -4.51 2.37
N ASP A 511 -8.18 -3.95 3.50
CA ASP A 511 -7.90 -4.50 4.82
C ASP A 511 -8.69 -5.80 5.06
N LEU A 512 -9.95 -5.84 4.66
CA LEU A 512 -10.79 -7.04 4.71
C LEU A 512 -11.35 -7.35 3.32
N LEU A 513 -11.33 -8.63 2.96
CA LEU A 513 -11.89 -9.13 1.71
C LEU A 513 -12.95 -10.20 2.01
N TYR A 514 -14.10 -10.08 1.36
CA TYR A 514 -15.15 -11.09 1.41
C TYR A 514 -15.55 -11.53 0.03
N SER A 515 -15.83 -12.81 -0.11
CA SER A 515 -16.42 -13.40 -1.31
C SER A 515 -17.85 -13.85 -0.99
N LEU A 516 -18.79 -13.38 -1.80
CA LEU A 516 -20.22 -13.67 -1.67
C LEU A 516 -20.73 -14.29 -2.97
N GLU A 517 -21.25 -15.51 -2.89
CA GLU A 517 -22.02 -16.12 -3.97
C GLU A 517 -23.49 -15.72 -3.82
N VAL A 518 -24.09 -15.17 -4.88
CA VAL A 518 -25.47 -14.66 -4.83
C VAL A 518 -26.44 -15.79 -5.22
N PRO A 519 -27.44 -16.10 -4.35
CA PRO A 519 -28.48 -17.08 -4.67
C PRO A 519 -29.41 -16.62 -5.80
N ASP A 520 -29.94 -17.57 -6.56
CA ASP A 520 -30.83 -17.30 -7.70
C ASP A 520 -32.14 -16.58 -7.28
N GLU A 521 -32.61 -16.77 -6.04
CA GLU A 521 -33.79 -16.10 -5.47
C GLU A 521 -33.66 -14.57 -5.44
N VAL A 522 -32.43 -14.06 -5.29
CA VAL A 522 -32.17 -12.61 -5.32
C VAL A 522 -32.39 -12.04 -6.72
N GLU A 523 -32.24 -12.86 -7.77
CA GLU A 523 -32.50 -12.43 -9.14
C GLU A 523 -33.98 -12.15 -9.39
N GLU A 524 -34.88 -12.84 -8.67
CA GLU A 524 -36.33 -12.62 -8.77
C GLU A 524 -36.72 -11.22 -8.30
N SER A 525 -35.95 -10.63 -7.39
CA SER A 525 -36.14 -9.24 -6.92
C SER A 525 -35.79 -8.17 -7.96
N PHE A 526 -35.21 -8.55 -9.11
CA PHE A 526 -34.90 -7.66 -10.22
C PHE A 526 -36.12 -7.47 -11.15
N GLY A 527 -37.12 -6.76 -10.61
CA GLY A 527 -38.40 -6.44 -11.24
C GLY A 527 -38.29 -5.40 -12.37
N ALA A 528 -39.45 -4.96 -12.88
CA ALA A 528 -39.52 -4.03 -14.01
C ALA A 528 -38.97 -2.63 -13.68
N LEU A 529 -39.21 -2.13 -12.46
CA LEU A 529 -38.74 -0.82 -12.01
C LEU A 529 -37.23 -0.83 -11.76
N GLU A 530 -36.69 -1.91 -11.20
CA GLU A 530 -35.26 -2.11 -11.00
C GLU A 530 -34.54 -2.23 -12.35
N LYS A 531 -35.14 -2.93 -13.32
CA LYS A 531 -34.61 -3.07 -14.68
C LYS A 531 -34.43 -1.73 -15.39
N ILE A 532 -35.39 -0.81 -15.29
CA ILE A 532 -35.26 0.51 -15.94
C ILE A 532 -34.30 1.45 -15.19
N THR A 533 -34.08 1.22 -13.90
CA THR A 533 -33.21 2.05 -13.05
C THR A 533 -31.74 1.62 -13.18
N PHE A 534 -31.45 0.32 -13.08
CA PHE A 534 -30.08 -0.21 -13.00
C PHE A 534 -29.58 -0.86 -14.30
N ILE A 535 -30.50 -1.20 -15.22
CA ILE A 535 -30.27 -1.89 -16.51
C ILE A 535 -29.74 -3.33 -16.38
N THR A 536 -28.77 -3.58 -15.50
CA THR A 536 -28.17 -4.89 -15.28
C THR A 536 -28.34 -5.36 -13.84
N LEU A 537 -28.43 -6.68 -13.67
CA LEU A 537 -28.50 -7.30 -12.36
C LEU A 537 -27.24 -7.04 -11.53
N ASP A 538 -26.05 -7.08 -12.14
CA ASP A 538 -24.78 -6.78 -11.47
C ASP A 538 -24.80 -5.38 -10.81
N ASN A 539 -25.32 -4.36 -11.51
CA ASN A 539 -25.43 -3.00 -10.98
C ASN A 539 -26.43 -2.92 -9.83
N TYR A 540 -27.56 -3.61 -9.94
CA TYR A 540 -28.57 -3.70 -8.88
C TYR A 540 -27.98 -4.33 -7.62
N ILE A 541 -27.32 -5.49 -7.74
CA ILE A 541 -26.72 -6.21 -6.61
C ILE A 541 -25.63 -5.34 -5.96
N LYS A 542 -24.71 -4.76 -6.74
CA LYS A 542 -23.67 -3.87 -6.22
C LYS A 542 -24.25 -2.69 -5.46
N HIS A 543 -25.29 -2.05 -6.00
CA HIS A 543 -25.95 -0.92 -5.33
C HIS A 543 -26.63 -1.35 -4.03
N LYS A 544 -27.36 -2.48 -4.04
CA LYS A 544 -28.06 -3.02 -2.87
C LYS A 544 -27.07 -3.36 -1.76
N LEU A 545 -26.02 -4.12 -2.07
CA LEU A 545 -24.94 -4.45 -1.14
C LEU A 545 -24.26 -3.18 -0.60
N HIS A 546 -23.89 -2.23 -1.47
CA HIS A 546 -23.24 -0.98 -1.04
C HIS A 546 -24.12 -0.20 -0.06
N SER A 547 -25.42 -0.10 -0.34
CA SER A 547 -26.37 0.66 0.47
C SER A 547 -26.55 0.03 1.86
N ILE A 548 -26.74 -1.29 1.92
CA ILE A 548 -26.86 -2.02 3.19
C ILE A 548 -25.60 -1.86 4.02
N LEU A 549 -24.43 -2.09 3.42
CA LEU A 549 -23.15 -2.07 4.13
C LEU A 549 -22.73 -0.68 4.56
N ARG A 550 -23.05 0.37 3.78
CA ARG A 550 -22.75 1.75 4.18
C ARG A 550 -23.53 2.16 5.42
N ILE A 551 -24.80 1.77 5.53
CA ILE A 551 -25.63 2.00 6.72
C ILE A 551 -25.11 1.18 7.90
N ALA A 552 -24.79 -0.11 7.67
CA ALA A 552 -24.34 -1.02 8.72
C ALA A 552 -22.99 -0.63 9.36
N LEU A 553 -22.04 -0.18 8.53
CA LEU A 553 -20.66 0.00 8.95
C LEU A 553 -20.32 1.45 9.36
N GLY A 554 -21.01 2.45 8.80
CA GLY A 554 -20.81 3.85 9.16
C GLY A 554 -19.33 4.28 9.15
N GLU A 555 -18.87 4.89 10.24
CA GLU A 555 -17.50 5.41 10.42
C GLU A 555 -16.44 4.33 10.67
N ARG A 556 -16.83 3.06 10.82
CA ARG A 556 -15.89 1.93 10.98
C ARG A 556 -15.07 1.66 9.72
N VAL A 557 -15.53 2.17 8.58
CA VAL A 557 -14.89 1.98 7.27
C VAL A 557 -14.66 3.33 6.60
N SER A 558 -13.45 3.51 6.08
CA SER A 558 -13.11 4.69 5.27
C SER A 558 -13.55 4.52 3.83
N SER A 559 -13.50 3.29 3.29
CA SER A 559 -13.94 2.98 1.93
C SER A 559 -14.54 1.58 1.82
N LEU A 560 -15.49 1.44 0.90
CA LEU A 560 -16.17 0.20 0.57
C LEU A 560 -16.22 0.04 -0.96
N THR A 561 -15.67 -1.05 -1.47
CA THR A 561 -15.73 -1.38 -2.90
C THR A 561 -16.38 -2.73 -3.11
N ILE A 562 -17.26 -2.83 -4.10
CA ILE A 562 -17.88 -4.10 -4.50
C ILE A 562 -17.53 -4.36 -5.96
N THR A 563 -16.77 -5.41 -6.18
CA THR A 563 -16.38 -5.89 -7.50
C THR A 563 -17.05 -7.22 -7.78
N ASN A 564 -17.07 -7.60 -9.05
CA ASN A 564 -17.53 -8.91 -9.48
C ASN A 564 -16.56 -9.44 -10.52
N LYS A 565 -16.48 -10.77 -10.66
CA LYS A 565 -15.65 -11.37 -11.71
C LYS A 565 -16.15 -10.89 -13.06
N LYS A 566 -15.25 -10.37 -13.88
CA LYS A 566 -15.60 -9.80 -15.20
C LYS A 566 -16.37 -10.84 -16.02
N THR A 567 -17.62 -10.51 -16.35
CA THR A 567 -18.40 -11.25 -17.33
C THR A 567 -17.85 -10.99 -18.73
N THR A 568 -17.97 -11.98 -19.63
CA THR A 568 -17.39 -11.84 -20.96
C THR A 568 -18.19 -10.81 -21.76
N SER A 569 -17.63 -9.62 -22.00
CA SER A 569 -18.28 -8.58 -22.78
C SER A 569 -18.21 -8.80 -24.29
N THR A 570 -17.33 -9.71 -24.74
CA THR A 570 -17.18 -10.10 -26.16
C THR A 570 -17.89 -11.42 -26.43
N PHE A 571 -18.70 -11.49 -27.50
CA PHE A 571 -19.49 -12.66 -27.82
C PHE A 571 -19.58 -12.91 -29.34
N PRO A 572 -19.79 -14.17 -29.77
CA PRO A 572 -19.86 -14.51 -31.19
C PRO A 572 -21.03 -13.83 -31.89
N LEU A 573 -20.86 -13.51 -33.19
CA LEU A 573 -21.92 -12.91 -34.01
C LEU A 573 -23.20 -13.76 -34.07
N ALA A 574 -23.10 -15.08 -33.97
CA ALA A 574 -24.24 -15.99 -33.98
C ALA A 574 -25.11 -15.90 -32.71
N LYS A 575 -24.67 -15.19 -31.67
CA LYS A 575 -25.42 -14.99 -30.43
C LYS A 575 -25.88 -13.55 -30.31
N ARG A 576 -27.12 -13.34 -29.86
CA ARG A 576 -27.68 -11.99 -29.60
C ARG A 576 -26.97 -11.27 -28.45
N LYS A 577 -26.57 -12.02 -27.43
CA LYS A 577 -25.97 -11.53 -26.18
C LYS A 577 -25.01 -12.59 -25.60
N PRO A 578 -24.13 -12.21 -24.66
CA PRO A 578 -23.27 -13.16 -23.96
C PRO A 578 -24.07 -14.28 -23.28
N SER A 579 -23.46 -15.46 -23.15
CA SER A 579 -24.11 -16.62 -22.50
C SER A 579 -24.25 -16.47 -20.99
N SER A 580 -23.35 -15.72 -20.35
CA SER A 580 -23.44 -15.36 -18.93
C SER A 580 -23.62 -13.85 -18.86
N GLN A 581 -24.76 -13.39 -18.37
CA GLN A 581 -25.12 -11.96 -18.35
C GLN A 581 -24.70 -11.25 -17.07
N HIS A 582 -24.51 -11.99 -15.99
CA HIS A 582 -24.18 -11.49 -14.66
C HIS A 582 -23.14 -12.41 -14.01
N SER A 583 -22.47 -11.91 -12.98
CA SER A 583 -21.62 -12.74 -12.13
C SER A 583 -22.46 -13.37 -11.02
N LYS A 584 -22.14 -14.63 -10.65
CA LYS A 584 -22.64 -15.23 -9.41
C LYS A 584 -21.78 -14.88 -8.20
N LEU A 585 -20.50 -14.55 -8.43
CA LEU A 585 -19.53 -14.25 -7.39
C LEU A 585 -19.23 -12.75 -7.32
N TYR A 586 -19.37 -12.19 -6.12
CA TYR A 586 -19.09 -10.79 -5.81
C TYR A 586 -18.03 -10.72 -4.72
N THR A 587 -17.13 -9.76 -4.85
CA THR A 587 -16.06 -9.52 -3.90
C THR A 587 -16.29 -8.17 -3.24
N ILE A 588 -16.28 -8.16 -1.91
CA ILE A 588 -16.46 -6.97 -1.08
C ILE A 588 -15.10 -6.64 -0.47
N GLY A 589 -14.50 -5.54 -0.92
CA GLY A 589 -13.27 -4.98 -0.38
C GLY A 589 -13.58 -3.86 0.60
N VAL A 590 -13.04 -3.95 1.82
CA VAL A 590 -13.26 -2.99 2.89
C VAL A 590 -11.94 -2.38 3.34
N GLN A 591 -11.91 -1.04 3.44
CA GLN A 591 -10.84 -0.30 4.09
C GLN A 591 -11.34 0.16 5.46
N LEU A 592 -10.66 -0.26 6.52
CA LEU A 592 -11.04 0.00 7.90
C LEU A 592 -10.57 1.38 8.36
N ASN A 593 -11.36 1.98 9.25
CA ASN A 593 -10.93 3.09 10.08
C ASN A 593 -10.41 2.53 11.41
N PRO A 594 -9.11 2.62 11.72
CA PRO A 594 -8.51 1.99 12.90
C PRO A 594 -9.08 2.53 14.22
N ASP A 595 -9.55 3.78 14.24
CA ASP A 595 -10.09 4.41 15.46
C ASP A 595 -11.50 3.93 15.80
N GLU A 596 -12.24 3.44 14.82
CA GLU A 596 -13.67 3.11 14.94
C GLU A 596 -13.97 1.61 14.78
N CYS A 597 -13.12 0.85 14.07
CA CYS A 597 -13.47 -0.50 13.61
C CYS A 597 -13.79 -1.49 14.75
N ASP A 598 -13.07 -1.41 15.87
CA ASP A 598 -13.18 -2.35 17.01
C ASP A 598 -14.12 -1.86 18.12
N LYS A 599 -14.79 -0.71 17.97
CA LYS A 599 -15.68 -0.18 19.02
C LYS A 599 -16.88 -1.11 19.26
N LEU A 600 -17.06 -1.57 20.49
CA LEU A 600 -18.13 -2.51 20.88
C LEU A 600 -19.55 -1.99 20.64
N VAL A 601 -19.74 -0.68 20.60
CA VAL A 601 -21.07 -0.06 20.52
C VAL A 601 -21.22 0.65 19.20
N THR A 602 -22.26 0.31 18.46
CA THR A 602 -22.73 1.09 17.31
C THR A 602 -23.76 2.08 17.82
N LYS A 603 -23.37 3.36 17.91
CA LYS A 603 -24.25 4.44 18.35
C LYS A 603 -25.29 4.74 17.27
N GLY A 604 -26.52 4.98 17.70
CA GLY A 604 -27.64 5.40 16.88
C GLY A 604 -28.14 6.79 17.30
N PRO A 605 -29.36 7.16 16.87
CA PRO A 605 -29.95 8.46 17.17
C PRO A 605 -30.33 8.62 18.65
N ASN A 606 -30.57 9.87 19.07
CA ASN A 606 -31.09 10.16 20.40
C ASN A 606 -32.52 9.62 20.54
N ASP A 607 -32.93 9.28 21.75
CA ASP A 607 -34.27 8.75 22.02
C ASP A 607 -35.40 9.72 21.59
N GLY A 608 -35.14 11.03 21.56
CA GLY A 608 -36.11 12.04 21.12
C GLY A 608 -36.30 12.19 19.61
N ASP A 609 -35.48 11.52 18.78
CA ASP A 609 -35.52 11.66 17.31
C ASP A 609 -36.40 10.55 16.67
N ASP A 610 -37.71 10.57 16.93
CA ASP A 610 -38.66 9.49 16.58
C ASP A 610 -38.50 8.91 15.15
N VAL A 611 -38.28 9.77 14.15
CA VAL A 611 -38.13 9.36 12.74
C VAL A 611 -36.86 8.54 12.52
N GLU A 612 -35.73 9.01 13.04
CA GLU A 612 -34.45 8.31 12.88
C GLU A 612 -34.39 7.07 13.77
N VAL A 613 -35.03 7.12 14.94
CA VAL A 613 -35.21 5.97 15.83
C VAL A 613 -36.01 4.86 15.13
N ALA A 614 -37.11 5.20 14.45
CA ALA A 614 -37.90 4.23 13.70
C ALA A 614 -37.09 3.57 12.58
N LYS A 615 -36.31 4.35 11.81
CA LYS A 615 -35.39 3.82 10.78
C LYS A 615 -34.31 2.91 11.38
N PHE A 616 -33.73 3.32 12.50
CA PHE A 616 -32.69 2.56 13.19
C PHE A 616 -33.23 1.22 13.72
N ARG A 617 -34.39 1.25 14.39
CA ARG A 617 -35.06 0.02 14.89
C ARG A 617 -35.49 -0.89 13.74
N ALA A 618 -35.99 -0.34 12.63
CA ALA A 618 -36.35 -1.12 11.45
C ALA A 618 -35.13 -1.81 10.82
N PHE A 619 -33.98 -1.13 10.76
CA PHE A 619 -32.75 -1.70 10.20
C PHE A 619 -32.09 -2.73 11.12
N TRP A 620 -31.99 -2.46 12.42
CA TRP A 620 -31.29 -3.34 13.36
C TRP A 620 -32.17 -4.39 14.03
N GLY A 621 -33.49 -4.28 13.90
CA GLY A 621 -34.47 -5.24 14.44
C GLY A 621 -34.22 -5.56 15.91
N ALA A 622 -34.13 -6.86 16.21
CA ALA A 622 -33.94 -7.37 17.58
C ALA A 622 -32.60 -7.00 18.24
N LYS A 623 -31.60 -6.53 17.47
CA LYS A 623 -30.30 -6.09 18.02
C LYS A 623 -30.33 -4.66 18.54
N SER A 624 -31.34 -3.86 18.18
CA SER A 624 -31.48 -2.49 18.67
C SER A 624 -31.88 -2.47 20.14
N SER A 625 -31.16 -1.70 20.94
CA SER A 625 -31.41 -1.52 22.38
C SER A 625 -31.26 -0.05 22.77
N LEU A 626 -31.82 0.34 23.92
CA LEU A 626 -31.65 1.68 24.50
C LEU A 626 -30.54 1.64 25.55
N ARG A 627 -29.60 2.59 25.52
CA ARG A 627 -28.50 2.64 26.48
C ARG A 627 -28.24 4.07 26.96
N LYS A 628 -28.07 4.21 28.27
CA LYS A 628 -27.53 5.42 28.89
C LYS A 628 -26.00 5.39 28.87
N PHE A 629 -25.38 6.40 28.29
CA PHE A 629 -23.91 6.55 28.21
C PHE A 629 -23.36 7.31 29.43
N LYS A 630 -22.03 7.31 29.58
CA LYS A 630 -21.35 7.94 30.74
C LYS A 630 -21.56 9.46 30.79
N ASP A 631 -21.78 10.10 29.65
CA ASP A 631 -22.14 11.51 29.50
C ASP A 631 -23.61 11.81 29.86
N GLY A 632 -24.39 10.79 30.26
CA GLY A 632 -25.80 10.91 30.61
C GLY A 632 -26.75 10.84 29.41
N THR A 633 -26.24 10.86 28.18
CA THR A 633 -27.07 10.76 26.97
C THR A 633 -27.73 9.40 26.86
N ILE A 634 -28.99 9.37 26.42
CA ILE A 634 -29.76 8.16 26.18
C ILE A 634 -29.97 8.05 24.67
N GLN A 635 -29.35 7.04 24.07
CA GLN A 635 -29.39 6.84 22.62
C GLN A 635 -29.73 5.39 22.30
N HIS A 636 -30.32 5.19 21.14
CA HIS A 636 -30.43 3.86 20.54
C HIS A 636 -29.03 3.34 20.17
N CYS A 637 -28.77 2.06 20.41
CA CYS A 637 -27.49 1.46 20.06
C CYS A 637 -27.58 -0.05 19.85
N VAL A 638 -26.55 -0.58 19.20
CA VAL A 638 -26.29 -2.03 19.10
C VAL A 638 -24.98 -2.34 19.81
N VAL A 639 -25.02 -3.31 20.73
CA VAL A 639 -23.84 -3.79 21.46
C VAL A 639 -23.37 -5.11 20.86
N TRP A 640 -22.09 -5.16 20.54
CA TRP A 640 -21.43 -6.31 19.95
C TRP A 640 -20.48 -6.99 20.93
N THR A 641 -20.11 -8.22 20.61
CA THR A 641 -19.16 -9.05 21.36
C THR A 641 -17.89 -9.25 20.54
N LEU A 642 -16.73 -9.10 21.16
CA LEU A 642 -15.46 -9.36 20.48
C LEU A 642 -15.17 -10.84 20.42
N GLU A 643 -14.65 -11.26 19.27
CA GLU A 643 -14.04 -12.56 19.08
C GLU A 643 -12.60 -12.35 18.62
N ARG A 644 -11.67 -13.13 19.16
CA ARG A 644 -10.24 -12.98 18.84
C ARG A 644 -9.93 -13.20 17.36
N ALA A 645 -10.55 -14.23 16.76
CA ALA A 645 -10.24 -14.65 15.40
C ALA A 645 -11.02 -13.84 14.35
N GLU A 646 -12.28 -13.52 14.63
CA GLU A 646 -13.17 -12.84 13.70
C GLU A 646 -13.27 -11.34 14.00
N PRO A 647 -12.89 -10.45 13.06
CA PRO A 647 -13.05 -9.02 13.24
C PRO A 647 -14.52 -8.63 13.50
N LEU A 648 -14.72 -7.62 14.35
CA LEU A 648 -16.06 -7.13 14.66
C LEU A 648 -16.85 -6.72 13.41
N VAL A 649 -16.18 -6.06 12.46
CA VAL A 649 -16.77 -5.67 11.18
C VAL A 649 -17.30 -6.88 10.40
N SER A 650 -16.65 -8.04 10.46
CA SER A 650 -17.12 -9.26 9.81
C SER A 650 -18.44 -9.74 10.40
N GLN A 651 -18.59 -9.69 11.73
CA GLN A 651 -19.84 -10.05 12.41
C GLN A 651 -21.00 -9.13 12.00
N ILE A 652 -20.73 -7.82 11.91
CA ILE A 652 -21.72 -6.82 11.48
C ILE A 652 -22.17 -7.11 10.04
N ILE A 653 -21.23 -7.36 9.13
CA ILE A 653 -21.53 -7.67 7.73
C ILE A 653 -22.39 -8.93 7.62
N ARG A 654 -22.02 -10.02 8.31
CA ARG A 654 -22.78 -11.28 8.30
C ARG A 654 -24.21 -11.09 8.81
N TYR A 655 -24.39 -10.33 9.89
CA TYR A 655 -25.71 -10.05 10.45
C TYR A 655 -26.58 -9.23 9.47
N CYS A 656 -26.05 -8.12 8.96
CA CYS A 656 -26.80 -7.21 8.10
C CYS A 656 -27.12 -7.82 6.74
N LEU A 657 -26.21 -8.58 6.13
CA LEU A 657 -26.49 -9.28 4.89
C LEU A 657 -27.50 -10.42 5.09
N GLY A 658 -27.40 -11.16 6.21
CA GLY A 658 -28.37 -12.20 6.57
C GLY A 658 -29.80 -11.66 6.72
N THR A 659 -29.93 -10.41 7.18
CA THR A 659 -31.25 -9.78 7.45
C THR A 659 -31.80 -9.02 6.24
N HIS A 660 -30.96 -8.26 5.52
CA HIS A 660 -31.41 -7.31 4.49
C HIS A 660 -31.12 -7.74 3.04
N PHE A 661 -30.23 -8.72 2.84
CA PHE A 661 -29.91 -9.23 1.50
C PHE A 661 -30.56 -10.58 1.24
N HIS A 662 -30.19 -11.60 2.03
CA HIS A 662 -30.72 -12.96 1.91
C HIS A 662 -30.44 -13.77 3.19
N GLY A 663 -31.36 -14.63 3.63
CA GLY A 663 -31.22 -15.39 4.88
C GLY A 663 -29.94 -16.25 4.98
N SER A 664 -29.53 -16.86 3.86
CA SER A 664 -28.30 -17.66 3.77
C SER A 664 -27.03 -16.83 3.53
N ALA A 665 -27.11 -15.49 3.45
CA ALA A 665 -25.95 -14.66 3.13
C ALA A 665 -24.82 -14.80 4.16
N SER A 666 -25.15 -15.08 5.43
CA SER A 666 -24.18 -15.27 6.50
C SER A 666 -23.31 -16.52 6.33
N SER A 667 -23.88 -17.61 5.81
CA SER A 667 -23.18 -18.90 5.62
C SER A 667 -22.37 -18.97 4.33
N ILE A 668 -22.79 -18.24 3.29
CA ILE A 668 -22.12 -18.18 1.97
C ILE A 668 -21.06 -17.06 1.89
N LEU A 669 -20.92 -16.23 2.92
CA LEU A 669 -19.90 -15.18 3.00
C LEU A 669 -18.57 -15.73 3.50
N HIS A 670 -17.61 -15.86 2.59
CA HIS A 670 -16.27 -16.36 2.88
C HIS A 670 -15.27 -15.22 3.07
N SER A 671 -14.37 -15.35 4.06
CA SER A 671 -13.26 -14.43 4.32
C SER A 671 -12.03 -15.20 4.76
N THR A 672 -10.85 -14.71 4.40
CA THR A 672 -9.54 -15.31 4.73
C THR A 672 -8.94 -14.77 6.03
N THR A 673 -9.44 -13.63 6.53
CA THR A 673 -8.84 -12.90 7.64
C THR A 673 -8.81 -13.70 8.95
N SER A 674 -9.84 -14.51 9.20
CA SER A 674 -9.89 -15.37 10.39
C SER A 674 -8.73 -16.38 10.41
N PHE A 675 -8.30 -16.91 9.26
CA PHE A 675 -7.20 -17.86 9.17
C PHE A 675 -5.87 -17.23 9.61
N PHE A 676 -5.61 -15.97 9.24
CA PHE A 676 -4.41 -15.24 9.69
C PHE A 676 -4.45 -14.95 11.19
N ASN A 677 -5.60 -14.47 11.69
CA ASN A 677 -5.76 -14.15 13.11
C ASN A 677 -5.63 -15.40 14.00
N GLN A 678 -6.08 -16.57 13.54
CA GLN A 678 -5.95 -17.84 14.26
C GLN A 678 -4.50 -18.32 14.38
N ARG A 679 -3.59 -17.91 13.48
CA ARG A 679 -2.16 -18.28 13.57
C ARG A 679 -1.45 -17.60 14.72
N LEU A 680 -1.90 -16.43 15.13
CA LEU A 680 -1.31 -15.70 16.25
C LEU A 680 -1.57 -16.46 17.57
N PRO A 681 -0.53 -16.88 18.30
CA PRO A 681 -0.68 -17.65 19.54
C PRO A 681 -1.56 -16.95 20.58
N ALA A 682 -2.56 -17.66 21.10
CA ALA A 682 -3.43 -17.13 22.15
C ALA A 682 -2.71 -17.09 23.50
N PRO A 683 -2.67 -15.94 24.20
CA PRO A 683 -2.14 -15.89 25.55
C PRO A 683 -3.03 -16.73 26.47
N LEU A 684 -2.47 -17.26 27.55
CA LEU A 684 -3.19 -18.01 28.57
C LEU A 684 -3.70 -17.05 29.66
N THR A 685 -4.74 -16.26 29.34
CA THR A 685 -5.34 -15.27 30.27
C THR A 685 -6.88 -15.36 30.35
N ALA A 686 -7.47 -14.89 31.44
CA ALA A 686 -8.87 -15.19 31.83
C ALA A 686 -9.99 -14.54 30.97
N PRO A 687 -9.71 -13.75 29.91
CA PRO A 687 -10.68 -13.60 28.82
C PRO A 687 -10.03 -13.66 27.42
N SER A 688 -9.06 -14.56 27.19
CA SER A 688 -8.29 -14.57 25.92
C SER A 688 -9.10 -14.73 24.63
N GLY A 689 -10.32 -15.28 24.74
CA GLY A 689 -11.25 -15.44 23.60
C GLY A 689 -12.08 -14.20 23.28
N SER A 690 -12.23 -13.27 24.23
CA SER A 690 -13.08 -12.07 24.12
C SER A 690 -12.28 -10.77 24.05
N GLN A 691 -11.00 -10.86 23.69
CA GLN A 691 -10.11 -9.73 23.47
C GLN A 691 -9.86 -9.56 21.97
N SER A 692 -9.85 -8.31 21.50
CA SER A 692 -9.44 -8.02 20.12
C SER A 692 -7.97 -8.42 19.90
N ILE A 693 -7.61 -8.71 18.65
CA ILE A 693 -6.23 -9.02 18.26
C ILE A 693 -5.28 -7.82 18.47
N THR A 694 -5.84 -6.60 18.49
CA THR A 694 -5.15 -5.33 18.75
C THR A 694 -5.03 -5.01 20.24
N SER A 695 -5.58 -5.84 21.14
CA SER A 695 -5.57 -5.57 22.59
C SER A 695 -4.16 -5.53 23.16
N THR A 696 -3.86 -4.45 23.88
CA THR A 696 -2.56 -4.20 24.53
C THR A 696 -2.56 -4.50 26.03
N ALA A 697 -3.65 -5.06 26.57
CA ALA A 697 -3.85 -5.24 28.01
C ALA A 697 -2.68 -5.95 28.71
N ASN A 698 -2.15 -7.02 28.11
CA ASN A 698 -1.02 -7.76 28.65
C ASN A 698 0.28 -6.94 28.70
N TYR A 699 0.52 -6.07 27.70
CA TYR A 699 1.66 -5.17 27.71
C TYR A 699 1.50 -4.05 28.74
N THR A 700 0.27 -3.59 28.98
CA THR A 700 -0.03 -2.63 30.05
C THR A 700 0.31 -3.21 31.42
N LEU A 701 0.02 -4.50 31.68
CA LEU A 701 0.41 -5.17 32.92
C LEU A 701 1.93 -5.16 33.13
N VAL A 702 2.72 -5.43 32.08
CA VAL A 702 4.19 -5.35 32.14
C VAL A 702 4.65 -3.94 32.49
N LYS A 703 4.09 -2.92 31.83
CA LYS A 703 4.42 -1.50 32.09
C LYS A 703 4.10 -1.12 33.53
N THR A 704 2.90 -1.45 34.02
CA THR A 704 2.51 -1.19 35.40
C THR A 704 3.41 -1.90 36.41
N SER A 705 3.80 -3.15 36.17
CA SER A 705 4.73 -3.88 37.04
C SER A 705 6.13 -3.24 37.04
N PHE A 706 6.60 -2.77 35.87
CA PHE A 706 7.86 -2.01 35.76
C PHE A 706 7.80 -0.66 36.49
N ASP A 707 6.70 0.08 36.40
CA ASP A 707 6.51 1.35 37.10
C ASP A 707 6.53 1.15 38.62
N ASN A 708 5.88 0.09 39.11
CA ASN A 708 5.90 -0.27 40.53
C ASN A 708 7.30 -0.65 41.02
N LEU A 709 8.03 -1.47 40.23
CA LEU A 709 9.42 -1.79 40.51
C LEU A 709 10.30 -0.53 40.52
N SER A 710 10.09 0.37 39.55
CA SER A 710 10.84 1.61 39.44
C SER A 710 10.68 2.49 40.69
N LYS A 711 9.45 2.63 41.21
CA LYS A 711 9.20 3.36 42.47
C LYS A 711 9.97 2.77 43.65
N VAL A 712 10.04 1.44 43.74
CA VAL A 712 10.81 0.76 44.79
C VAL A 712 12.31 1.03 44.62
N MET A 713 12.83 0.92 43.40
CA MET A 713 14.27 1.12 43.16
C MET A 713 14.72 2.56 43.40
N TYR A 714 13.93 3.58 43.00
CA TYR A 714 14.27 4.98 43.24
C TYR A 714 14.33 5.35 44.74
N ASN A 715 13.62 4.62 45.60
CA ASN A 715 13.62 4.85 47.04
C ASN A 715 14.73 4.10 47.79
N LEU A 716 15.61 3.39 47.10
CA LEU A 716 16.72 2.67 47.73
C LEU A 716 17.81 3.63 48.19
N GLU A 717 18.27 3.47 49.43
CA GLU A 717 19.44 4.20 49.95
C GLU A 717 20.73 3.59 49.39
N LEU A 718 21.29 4.26 48.37
CA LEU A 718 22.52 3.86 47.67
C LEU A 718 23.58 4.97 47.75
N PRO A 719 24.89 4.65 47.64
CA PRO A 719 25.96 5.66 47.62
C PRO A 719 25.87 6.66 46.46
N LEU A 720 25.19 6.30 45.37
CA LEU A 720 24.82 7.17 44.27
C LEU A 720 23.34 6.94 43.97
N GLY A 721 22.57 8.02 43.84
CA GLY A 721 21.15 7.93 43.48
C GLY A 721 20.95 7.34 42.09
N ILE A 722 19.83 6.65 41.90
CA ILE A 722 19.41 6.22 40.56
C ILE A 722 18.83 7.44 39.85
N LYS A 723 19.44 7.84 38.74
CA LYS A 723 19.00 8.96 37.90
C LYS A 723 17.86 8.56 36.97
N SER A 724 17.99 7.41 36.30
CA SER A 724 16.98 6.94 35.35
C SER A 724 16.97 5.42 35.19
N MET A 725 15.78 4.91 34.88
CA MET A 725 15.55 3.53 34.42
C MET A 725 14.84 3.58 33.07
N MET A 726 15.52 3.13 32.03
CA MET A 726 15.09 3.28 30.65
C MET A 726 14.72 1.90 30.07
N PRO A 727 13.46 1.66 29.69
CA PRO A 727 13.04 0.39 29.11
C PRO A 727 13.67 0.17 27.72
N ALA A 728 14.15 -1.04 27.46
CA ALA A 728 14.83 -1.41 26.22
C ALA A 728 14.31 -2.72 25.57
N GLY A 729 13.48 -3.49 26.28
CA GLY A 729 12.91 -4.76 25.81
C GLY A 729 11.74 -4.60 24.84
N SER A 730 11.51 -5.63 24.02
CA SER A 730 10.42 -5.69 23.03
C SER A 730 9.02 -5.62 23.63
N ALA A 731 8.84 -6.04 24.89
CA ALA A 731 7.56 -5.95 25.60
C ALA A 731 7.08 -4.51 25.78
N PHE A 732 7.99 -3.57 26.02
CA PHE A 732 7.65 -2.16 26.22
C PHE A 732 7.18 -1.46 24.94
N ARG A 733 7.62 -1.97 23.79
CA ARG A 733 7.24 -1.53 22.44
C ARG A 733 6.21 -2.44 21.76
N THR A 734 5.61 -3.38 22.49
CA THR A 734 4.52 -4.28 22.06
C THR A 734 4.85 -5.25 20.91
N THR A 735 6.11 -5.62 20.72
CA THR A 735 6.57 -6.41 19.56
C THR A 735 7.02 -7.84 19.89
N THR A 736 6.81 -8.35 21.11
CA THR A 736 7.22 -9.70 21.53
C THR A 736 6.52 -10.79 20.72
N LEU A 737 7.21 -11.89 20.39
CA LEU A 737 6.64 -12.98 19.58
C LEU A 737 5.36 -13.53 20.24
N LEU A 738 5.47 -13.88 21.52
CA LEU A 738 4.34 -14.23 22.39
C LEU A 738 3.94 -13.02 23.23
N GLN A 739 2.65 -12.83 23.47
CA GLN A 739 2.23 -11.81 24.43
C GLN A 739 2.74 -12.17 25.83
N PRO A 740 3.16 -11.18 26.63
CA PRO A 740 3.64 -11.43 27.98
C PRO A 740 2.49 -11.92 28.87
N VAL A 741 2.69 -13.06 29.53
CA VAL A 741 1.75 -13.65 30.48
C VAL A 741 2.46 -13.77 31.83
N PRO A 742 1.82 -13.43 32.95
CA PRO A 742 2.38 -13.64 34.28
C PRO A 742 2.90 -15.07 34.47
N PHE A 743 4.07 -15.19 35.10
CA PHE A 743 4.76 -16.43 35.44
C PHE A 743 5.17 -17.33 34.25
N ALA A 744 5.04 -16.84 33.01
CA ALA A 744 5.37 -17.59 31.79
C ALA A 744 6.89 -17.60 31.51
N VAL A 745 7.66 -18.23 32.41
CA VAL A 745 9.13 -18.29 32.35
C VAL A 745 9.69 -19.03 31.13
N GLY A 746 8.87 -19.85 30.47
CA GLY A 746 9.23 -20.54 29.23
C GLY A 746 9.11 -19.66 27.98
N ASN A 747 8.54 -18.45 28.09
CA ASN A 747 8.49 -17.50 26.98
C ASN A 747 9.93 -17.01 26.65
N PRO A 748 10.40 -17.12 25.39
CA PRO A 748 11.73 -16.63 25.00
C PRO A 748 11.96 -15.15 25.28
N ASP A 749 10.88 -14.35 25.30
CA ASP A 749 10.90 -12.91 25.57
C ASP A 749 10.44 -12.60 27.02
N PHE A 750 10.48 -13.58 27.95
CA PHE A 750 10.09 -13.38 29.36
C PHE A 750 10.89 -12.27 30.04
N TRP A 751 12.21 -12.26 29.82
CA TRP A 751 13.12 -11.28 30.40
C TRP A 751 13.05 -9.95 29.64
N CYS A 752 12.49 -8.95 30.30
CA CYS A 752 12.36 -7.59 29.77
C CYS A 752 13.60 -6.76 30.12
N ASP A 753 14.41 -6.41 29.12
CA ASP A 753 15.63 -5.63 29.30
C ASP A 753 15.35 -4.15 29.60
N ALA A 754 16.12 -3.57 30.51
CA ALA A 754 16.14 -2.15 30.85
C ALA A 754 17.57 -1.68 31.16
N VAL A 755 17.81 -0.38 30.95
CA VAL A 755 19.10 0.28 31.21
C VAL A 755 18.95 1.17 32.43
N LEU A 756 19.79 0.95 33.43
CA LEU A 756 19.87 1.72 34.67
C LEU A 756 21.00 2.75 34.56
N GLN A 757 20.72 4.00 34.92
CA GLN A 757 21.73 5.06 35.00
C GLN A 757 21.72 5.68 36.40
N PHE A 758 22.91 5.82 36.98
CA PHE A 758 23.11 6.53 38.24
C PHE A 758 23.32 8.03 37.99
N GLU A 759 23.32 8.81 39.07
CA GLU A 759 23.81 10.19 39.03
C GLU A 759 25.25 10.26 38.51
N THR A 760 25.57 11.35 37.81
CA THR A 760 26.91 11.57 37.27
C THR A 760 27.93 11.66 38.38
N SER A 761 29.08 11.02 38.21
CA SER A 761 30.13 10.97 39.22
C SER A 761 31.52 10.98 38.60
N ASN A 762 32.37 11.88 39.08
CA ASN A 762 33.77 11.92 38.68
C ASN A 762 34.60 10.75 39.24
N ARG A 763 34.01 9.88 40.06
CA ARG A 763 34.68 8.74 40.70
C ARG A 763 34.56 7.43 39.91
N TRP A 764 33.90 7.43 38.75
CA TRP A 764 33.88 6.26 37.88
C TRP A 764 35.31 5.91 37.41
N PRO A 765 35.73 4.63 37.47
CA PRO A 765 37.04 4.22 36.97
C PRO A 765 37.22 4.53 35.48
N ASP A 766 38.45 4.86 35.08
CA ASP A 766 38.82 5.16 33.69
C ASP A 766 39.34 3.92 32.92
N GLU A 767 38.97 2.72 33.38
CA GLU A 767 39.28 1.43 32.76
C GLU A 767 38.00 0.56 32.73
N ILE A 768 37.73 -0.11 31.59
CA ILE A 768 36.48 -0.85 31.36
C ILE A 768 36.27 -1.96 32.41
N ALA A 769 37.28 -2.78 32.68
CA ALA A 769 37.15 -3.90 33.63
C ALA A 769 36.88 -3.42 35.07
N ALA A 770 37.58 -2.37 35.51
CA ALA A 770 37.34 -1.77 36.81
C ALA A 770 35.94 -1.14 36.90
N MET A 771 35.51 -0.46 35.84
CA MET A 771 34.18 0.16 35.74
C MET A 771 33.07 -0.89 35.82
N GLU A 772 33.15 -2.00 35.08
CA GLU A 772 32.17 -3.09 35.15
C GLU A 772 32.11 -3.76 36.53
N LYS A 773 33.24 -3.90 37.22
CA LYS A 773 33.27 -4.38 38.61
C LYS A 773 32.62 -3.40 39.58
N THR A 774 32.82 -2.09 39.40
CA THR A 774 32.14 -1.07 40.19
C THR A 774 30.63 -1.12 39.96
N LYS A 775 30.17 -1.22 38.70
CA LYS A 775 28.75 -1.42 38.38
C LYS A 775 28.19 -2.68 39.05
N SER A 776 28.94 -3.78 38.98
CA SER A 776 28.58 -5.05 39.64
C SER A 776 28.42 -4.89 41.16
N ALA A 777 29.26 -4.09 41.81
CA ALA A 777 29.14 -3.79 43.24
C ALA A 777 27.85 -3.03 43.57
N PHE A 778 27.45 -2.05 42.74
CA PHE A 778 26.16 -1.38 42.89
C PHE A 778 24.99 -2.36 42.72
N LEU A 779 25.03 -3.21 41.69
CA LEU A 779 23.98 -4.22 41.46
C LEU A 779 23.89 -5.24 42.62
N LEU A 780 25.02 -5.66 43.20
CA LEU A 780 25.05 -6.52 44.39
C LEU A 780 24.41 -5.85 45.60
N ARG A 781 24.68 -4.56 45.80
CA ARG A 781 24.04 -3.80 46.88
C ARG A 781 22.53 -3.70 46.68
N ILE A 782 22.08 -3.35 45.48
CA ILE A 782 20.65 -3.30 45.12
C ILE A 782 20.00 -4.67 45.38
N SER A 783 20.59 -5.75 44.86
CA SER A 783 20.06 -7.11 45.03
C SER A 783 19.96 -7.51 46.51
N SER A 784 20.99 -7.19 47.32
CA SER A 784 20.97 -7.48 48.75
C SER A 784 19.90 -6.70 49.51
N VAL A 785 19.62 -5.45 49.15
CA VAL A 785 18.61 -4.63 49.84
C VAL A 785 17.21 -5.10 49.42
N MET A 786 16.97 -5.26 48.11
CA MET A 786 15.68 -5.70 47.60
C MET A 786 15.27 -7.08 48.12
N ASN A 787 16.18 -8.05 48.18
CA ASN A 787 15.86 -9.39 48.70
C ASN A 787 15.56 -9.39 50.21
N LYS A 788 16.01 -8.38 50.96
CA LYS A 788 15.78 -8.27 52.42
C LYS A 788 14.52 -7.47 52.76
N GLU A 789 14.28 -6.40 52.02
CA GLU A 789 13.32 -5.34 52.40
C GLU A 789 12.08 -5.30 51.49
N SER A 790 12.01 -6.14 50.45
CA SER A 790 10.90 -6.16 49.50
C SER A 790 10.40 -7.57 49.18
N THR A 791 9.28 -7.65 48.45
CA THR A 791 8.69 -8.91 47.98
C THR A 791 9.29 -9.39 46.64
N TYR A 792 10.21 -8.63 46.06
CA TYR A 792 10.88 -8.97 44.80
C TYR A 792 12.00 -9.97 45.04
N ARG A 793 12.17 -10.91 44.10
CA ARG A 793 13.32 -11.83 44.11
C ARG A 793 14.34 -11.38 43.08
N THR A 794 15.59 -11.23 43.49
CA THR A 794 16.67 -10.74 42.63
C THR A 794 17.89 -11.64 42.65
N PHE A 795 18.57 -11.74 41.51
CA PHE A 795 19.85 -12.45 41.38
C PHE A 795 20.68 -11.88 40.23
N ILE A 796 22.00 -12.08 40.27
CA ILE A 796 22.93 -11.53 39.29
C ILE A 796 23.41 -12.62 38.33
N THR A 797 23.52 -12.26 37.05
CA THR A 797 24.11 -13.12 36.01
C THR A 797 25.17 -12.37 35.23
N ARG A 798 26.10 -13.10 34.61
CA ARG A 798 27.05 -12.55 33.63
C ARG A 798 26.37 -12.40 32.27
N ASP A 799 26.80 -11.42 31.48
CA ASP A 799 26.32 -11.18 30.12
C ASP A 799 27.49 -11.16 29.13
N ASP A 800 27.56 -12.17 28.28
CA ASP A 800 28.60 -12.28 27.24
C ASP A 800 28.14 -11.66 25.90
N SER A 801 27.06 -10.85 25.89
CA SER A 801 26.53 -10.27 24.65
C SER A 801 27.42 -9.19 24.03
N ILE A 802 28.33 -8.59 24.81
CA ILE A 802 29.35 -7.67 24.34
C ILE A 802 30.67 -8.46 24.17
N PRO A 803 31.15 -8.66 22.93
CA PRO A 803 32.35 -9.45 22.71
C PRO A 803 33.57 -8.87 23.43
N PHE A 804 34.42 -9.73 23.98
CA PHE A 804 35.65 -9.40 24.72
C PHE A 804 35.47 -8.67 26.07
N ASN A 805 34.25 -8.29 26.46
CA ASN A 805 33.96 -7.76 27.79
C ASN A 805 33.23 -8.81 28.64
N ASN A 806 33.99 -9.59 29.41
CA ASN A 806 33.46 -10.70 30.22
C ASN A 806 33.02 -10.28 31.63
N ASP A 807 33.23 -9.00 32.00
CA ASP A 807 32.94 -8.48 33.34
C ASP A 807 31.53 -7.85 33.44
N VAL A 808 30.79 -7.79 32.34
CA VAL A 808 29.42 -7.24 32.32
C VAL A 808 28.49 -8.12 33.15
N THR A 809 27.79 -7.50 34.10
CA THR A 809 26.78 -8.16 34.94
C THR A 809 25.40 -7.56 34.76
N LEU A 810 24.38 -8.40 34.93
CA LEU A 810 22.97 -8.03 34.88
C LEU A 810 22.30 -8.33 36.21
N LEU A 811 21.45 -7.41 36.65
CA LEU A 811 20.52 -7.64 37.76
C LEU A 811 19.21 -8.18 37.20
N ASN A 812 18.88 -9.43 37.54
CA ASN A 812 17.60 -10.04 37.20
C ASN A 812 16.64 -9.85 38.37
N VAL A 813 15.43 -9.38 38.08
CA VAL A 813 14.37 -9.10 39.06
C VAL A 813 13.11 -9.85 38.66
N LEU A 814 12.57 -10.63 39.58
CA LEU A 814 11.27 -11.31 39.46
C LEU A 814 10.26 -10.58 40.32
N THR A 815 9.19 -10.09 39.68
CA THR A 815 8.15 -9.31 40.36
C THR A 815 7.08 -10.21 40.95
N PRO A 816 6.43 -9.80 42.05
CA PRO A 816 5.29 -10.54 42.61
C PRO A 816 4.14 -10.69 41.60
N ASP A 817 4.03 -9.77 40.63
CA ASP A 817 3.04 -9.82 39.54
C ASP A 817 3.35 -10.90 38.48
N GLY A 818 4.49 -11.59 38.58
CA GLY A 818 4.87 -12.68 37.70
C GLY A 818 5.72 -12.30 36.48
N PHE A 819 6.33 -11.11 36.45
CA PHE A 819 7.17 -10.66 35.34
C PHE A 819 8.66 -10.65 35.69
N GLY A 820 9.52 -10.76 34.67
CA GLY A 820 10.98 -10.75 34.80
C GLY A 820 11.61 -9.52 34.13
N PHE A 821 12.43 -8.78 34.85
CA PHE A 821 13.18 -7.63 34.34
C PHE A 821 14.69 -7.84 34.47
N ARG A 822 15.47 -7.38 33.50
CA ARG A 822 16.94 -7.40 33.54
C ARG A 822 17.51 -6.00 33.39
N PHE A 823 18.32 -5.59 34.35
CA PHE A 823 18.96 -4.28 34.35
C PHE A 823 20.45 -4.39 34.04
N ARG A 824 20.90 -3.59 33.07
CA ARG A 824 22.32 -3.29 32.82
C ARG A 824 22.62 -1.85 33.21
N VAL A 825 23.81 -1.58 33.73
CA VAL A 825 24.20 -0.23 34.15
C VAL A 825 24.94 0.50 33.03
N LEU A 826 24.46 1.70 32.70
CA LEU A 826 25.11 2.65 31.82
C LEU A 826 25.66 3.82 32.64
N SER A 827 26.92 4.18 32.41
CA SER A 827 27.55 5.39 32.93
C SER A 827 27.93 6.34 31.79
N GLU A 828 28.20 7.59 32.13
CA GLU A 828 28.71 8.62 31.22
C GLU A 828 30.12 8.32 30.70
N ARG A 829 30.87 7.41 31.34
CA ARG A 829 32.23 7.02 30.93
C ARG A 829 32.26 5.91 29.91
N ASP A 830 31.22 5.09 29.83
CA ASP A 830 31.18 3.89 28.99
C ASP A 830 31.53 4.17 27.54
N GLU A 831 30.75 5.03 26.89
CA GLU A 831 30.93 5.34 25.47
C GLU A 831 32.31 5.94 25.19
N VAL A 832 32.79 6.82 26.07
CA VAL A 832 34.13 7.42 25.96
C VAL A 832 35.21 6.35 25.98
N LEU A 833 35.10 5.33 26.85
CA LEU A 833 36.10 4.26 26.94
C LEU A 833 36.07 3.33 25.72
N TYR A 834 34.89 3.00 25.20
CA TYR A 834 34.80 2.21 23.96
C TYR A 834 35.33 3.00 22.74
N LEU A 835 35.00 4.28 22.61
CA LEU A 835 35.53 5.13 21.54
C LEU A 835 37.05 5.32 21.66
N ARG A 836 37.57 5.47 22.88
CA ARG A 836 39.01 5.50 23.15
C ARG A 836 39.67 4.17 22.74
N ALA A 837 39.05 3.03 23.03
CA ALA A 837 39.56 1.73 22.60
C ALA A 837 39.61 1.62 21.07
N VAL A 838 38.60 2.12 20.35
CA VAL A 838 38.60 2.19 18.88
C VAL A 838 39.75 3.09 18.39
N ARG A 839 39.91 4.28 18.97
CA ARG A 839 40.96 5.23 18.57
C ARG A 839 42.37 4.69 18.81
N ASN A 840 42.58 3.97 19.90
CA ASN A 840 43.87 3.39 20.28
C ASN A 840 44.19 2.09 19.53
N SER A 841 43.25 1.56 18.74
CA SER A 841 43.45 0.31 18.00
C SER A 841 43.93 0.56 16.58
N ASP A 842 45.18 0.19 16.28
CA ASP A 842 45.76 0.35 14.94
C ASP A 842 45.33 -0.80 14.00
N THR A 843 45.91 -1.98 14.17
CA THR A 843 45.72 -3.13 13.27
C THR A 843 44.38 -3.86 13.43
N LYS A 844 43.70 -3.69 14.56
CA LYS A 844 42.43 -4.38 14.90
C LYS A 844 41.22 -3.44 14.94
N LYS A 845 41.31 -2.26 14.33
CA LYS A 845 40.28 -1.22 14.41
C LYS A 845 38.87 -1.70 14.06
N ALA A 846 38.73 -2.46 12.98
CA ALA A 846 37.44 -3.01 12.55
C ALA A 846 36.79 -3.93 13.60
N LEU A 847 37.59 -4.80 14.24
CA LEU A 847 37.10 -5.68 15.30
C LEU A 847 36.62 -4.90 16.52
N VAL A 848 37.36 -3.86 16.93
CA VAL A 848 37.00 -3.02 18.08
C VAL A 848 35.78 -2.14 17.76
N GLN A 849 35.62 -1.70 16.51
CA GLN A 849 34.41 -1.01 16.04
C GLN A 849 33.19 -1.92 16.14
N ASP A 850 33.30 -3.20 15.76
CA ASP A 850 32.20 -4.17 15.92
C ASP A 850 31.78 -4.33 17.39
N VAL A 851 32.75 -4.32 18.31
CA VAL A 851 32.46 -4.35 19.76
C VAL A 851 31.71 -3.09 20.20
N TYR A 852 32.14 -1.91 19.75
CA TYR A 852 31.42 -0.66 20.03
C TYR A 852 30.00 -0.69 19.45
N PHE A 853 29.79 -1.23 18.25
CA PHE A 853 28.45 -1.39 17.68
C PHE A 853 27.57 -2.28 18.56
N LYS A 854 28.08 -3.38 19.12
CA LYS A 854 27.33 -4.21 20.07
C LYS A 854 26.99 -3.47 21.36
N PHE A 855 27.92 -2.69 21.89
CA PHE A 855 27.66 -1.82 23.03
C PHE A 855 26.55 -0.81 22.70
N ASN A 856 26.66 -0.09 21.58
CA ASN A 856 25.67 0.90 21.16
C ASN A 856 24.29 0.26 20.97
N GLN A 857 24.18 -0.87 20.26
CA GLN A 857 22.94 -1.64 20.08
C GLN A 857 22.24 -1.92 21.42
N LYS A 858 22.99 -2.42 22.42
CA LYS A 858 22.42 -2.89 23.69
C LYS A 858 22.11 -1.78 24.68
N TYR A 859 22.93 -0.72 24.72
CA TYR A 859 22.87 0.32 25.75
C TYR A 859 22.20 1.61 25.29
N LEU A 860 22.44 2.08 24.06
CA LEU A 860 22.00 3.39 23.59
C LEU A 860 20.89 3.27 22.53
N GLY A 861 21.15 2.49 21.47
CA GLY A 861 20.24 2.29 20.36
C GLY A 861 18.91 1.65 20.79
N SER A 862 18.95 0.64 21.65
CA SER A 862 17.75 -0.07 22.14
C SER A 862 16.76 0.85 22.87
N ILE A 863 17.26 1.85 23.61
CA ILE A 863 16.42 2.84 24.33
C ILE A 863 15.71 3.74 23.33
N LYS A 864 16.47 4.32 22.39
CA LYS A 864 15.91 5.21 21.35
C LYS A 864 14.88 4.45 20.52
N HIS A 865 15.23 3.26 20.04
CA HIS A 865 14.34 2.39 19.27
C HIS A 865 13.06 2.02 20.04
N THR A 866 13.18 1.64 21.32
CA THR A 866 12.00 1.27 22.14
C THR A 866 11.04 2.41 22.32
N ARG A 867 11.54 3.62 22.56
CA ARG A 867 10.70 4.83 22.64
C ARG A 867 10.01 5.12 21.31
N THR A 868 10.76 5.17 20.22
CA THR A 868 10.22 5.51 18.88
C THR A 868 9.18 4.48 18.41
N ILE A 869 9.48 3.19 18.48
CA ILE A 869 8.54 2.13 18.11
C ILE A 869 7.35 2.09 19.07
N GLY A 870 7.56 2.35 20.36
CA GLY A 870 6.48 2.45 21.34
C GLY A 870 5.44 3.51 20.96
N ILE A 871 5.89 4.70 20.54
CA ILE A 871 5.02 5.79 20.07
C ILE A 871 4.32 5.42 18.76
N LEU A 872 5.04 4.82 17.80
CA LEU A 872 4.44 4.44 16.52
C LEU A 872 3.44 3.28 16.67
N SER A 873 3.70 2.34 17.57
CA SER A 873 2.81 1.20 17.81
C SER A 873 1.45 1.61 18.37
N SER A 874 1.37 2.70 19.14
CA SER A 874 0.09 3.26 19.59
C SER A 874 -0.64 4.01 18.48
N GLY A 875 0.08 4.60 17.53
CA GLY A 875 -0.48 5.23 16.33
C GLY A 875 -0.94 4.22 15.25
N PHE A 876 -0.37 3.01 15.25
CA PHE A 876 -0.71 1.94 14.31
C PHE A 876 -1.15 0.67 15.06
N PRO A 877 -2.43 0.55 15.46
CA PRO A 877 -2.91 -0.56 16.30
C PRO A 877 -2.63 -1.96 15.73
N TYR A 878 -2.61 -2.09 14.40
CA TYR A 878 -2.37 -3.35 13.71
C TYR A 878 -0.88 -3.68 13.50
N TYR A 879 0.04 -2.77 13.81
CA TYR A 879 1.48 -3.03 13.70
C TYR A 879 1.93 -4.16 14.64
N SER A 880 1.55 -4.09 15.92
CA SER A 880 1.90 -5.11 16.93
C SER A 880 1.51 -6.54 16.51
N PRO A 881 0.24 -6.86 16.18
CA PRO A 881 -0.11 -8.21 15.76
C PRO A 881 0.55 -8.61 14.42
N THR A 882 0.78 -7.66 13.51
CA THR A 882 1.44 -7.93 12.22
C THR A 882 2.91 -8.30 12.37
N VAL A 883 3.69 -7.53 13.13
CA VAL A 883 5.12 -7.82 13.34
C VAL A 883 5.30 -9.15 14.10
N ARG A 884 4.36 -9.48 14.99
CA ARG A 884 4.34 -10.77 15.69
C ARG A 884 4.12 -11.94 14.75
N LEU A 885 3.18 -11.81 13.82
CA LEU A 885 2.95 -12.83 12.80
C LEU A 885 4.17 -12.95 11.87
N PHE A 886 4.81 -11.83 11.52
CA PHE A 886 6.04 -11.84 10.72
C PHE A 886 7.20 -12.52 11.45
N LYS A 887 7.39 -12.25 12.75
CA LYS A 887 8.36 -12.96 13.61
C LYS A 887 8.06 -14.46 13.65
N GLN A 888 6.79 -14.85 13.81
CA GLN A 888 6.38 -16.26 13.77
C GLN A 888 6.65 -16.91 12.41
N TRP A 889 6.47 -16.19 11.30
CA TRP A 889 6.81 -16.67 9.96
C TRP A 889 8.32 -16.87 9.78
N LEU A 890 9.14 -15.90 10.21
CA LEU A 890 10.59 -16.03 10.22
C LEU A 890 11.05 -17.21 11.09
N ASP A 891 10.42 -17.39 12.26
CA ASP A 891 10.74 -18.48 13.16
C ASP A 891 10.33 -19.84 12.59
N ALA A 892 9.20 -19.92 11.88
CA ALA A 892 8.75 -21.12 11.19
C ALA A 892 9.81 -21.62 10.20
N HIS A 893 10.45 -20.67 9.50
CA HIS A 893 11.53 -20.88 8.52
C HIS A 893 12.95 -20.90 9.15
N THR A 894 13.08 -20.90 10.47
CA THR A 894 14.36 -20.91 11.22
C THR A 894 15.30 -19.74 10.89
N LEU A 895 14.70 -18.60 10.51
CA LEU A 895 15.42 -17.38 10.14
C LEU A 895 15.56 -16.40 11.29
N LEU A 896 14.59 -16.37 12.23
CA LEU A 896 14.51 -15.34 13.26
C LEU A 896 15.78 -15.21 14.12
N SER A 897 16.46 -16.33 14.41
CA SER A 897 17.70 -16.35 15.21
C SER A 897 18.89 -15.60 14.59
N HIS A 898 18.85 -15.32 13.28
CA HIS A 898 19.90 -14.58 12.58
C HIS A 898 19.65 -13.07 12.52
N PHE A 899 18.46 -12.63 12.92
CA PHE A 899 18.05 -11.23 12.84
C PHE A 899 17.96 -10.63 14.24
N THR A 900 18.35 -9.36 14.36
CA THR A 900 18.00 -8.56 15.54
C THR A 900 16.51 -8.27 15.55
N GLU A 901 15.90 -8.18 16.72
CA GLU A 901 14.48 -7.89 16.86
C GLU A 901 14.14 -6.54 16.22
N GLU A 902 15.03 -5.57 16.38
CA GLU A 902 14.93 -4.21 15.86
C GLU A 902 14.96 -4.18 14.33
N LEU A 903 15.82 -4.98 13.67
CA LEU A 903 15.83 -5.08 12.20
C LEU A 903 14.51 -5.66 11.67
N VAL A 904 13.99 -6.71 12.31
CA VAL A 904 12.70 -7.32 11.93
C VAL A 904 11.56 -6.31 12.09
N GLU A 905 11.57 -5.55 13.18
CA GLU A 905 10.61 -4.49 13.46
C GLU A 905 10.65 -3.38 12.40
N LEU A 906 11.84 -2.88 12.05
CA LEU A 906 11.96 -1.83 11.03
C LEU A 906 11.52 -2.31 9.64
N ILE A 907 11.85 -3.54 9.25
CA ILE A 907 11.35 -4.13 7.99
C ILE A 907 9.83 -4.26 8.02
N ALA A 908 9.27 -4.74 9.15
CA ALA A 908 7.83 -4.89 9.31
C ALA A 908 7.07 -3.55 9.38
N LEU A 909 7.76 -2.48 9.80
CA LEU A 909 7.20 -1.15 9.92
C LEU A 909 7.08 -0.42 8.58
N LYS A 910 7.90 -0.80 7.56
CA LYS A 910 7.90 -0.15 6.24
C LYS A 910 6.50 0.05 5.66
N PRO A 911 5.60 -0.95 5.62
CA PRO A 911 4.26 -0.76 5.05
C PRO A 911 3.34 0.16 5.88
N PHE A 912 3.66 0.45 7.14
CA PHE A 912 2.87 1.34 8.00
C PHE A 912 3.31 2.79 7.86
N VAL A 913 4.61 3.07 7.93
CA VAL A 913 5.16 4.45 7.84
C VAL A 913 5.25 4.94 6.40
N ASP A 914 5.43 4.02 5.44
CA ASP A 914 5.46 4.32 4.01
C ASP A 914 4.67 3.27 3.22
N PRO A 915 3.32 3.34 3.23
CA PRO A 915 2.44 2.35 2.62
C PRO A 915 2.41 2.38 1.08
N ALA A 916 2.97 3.42 0.45
CA ALA A 916 2.86 3.64 -0.99
C ALA A 916 3.37 2.41 -1.78
N PRO A 917 2.63 1.95 -2.82
CA PRO A 917 1.46 2.56 -3.47
C PRO A 917 0.10 2.15 -2.84
N PHE A 918 0.13 1.37 -1.77
CA PHE A 918 -1.05 0.94 -1.03
C PHE A 918 -1.44 1.96 0.05
N THR A 919 -2.29 1.53 0.98
CA THR A 919 -2.67 2.29 2.19
C THR A 919 -2.17 1.59 3.45
N VAL A 920 -2.12 2.35 4.55
CA VAL A 920 -1.72 1.84 5.87
C VAL A 920 -2.53 0.57 6.20
N PRO A 921 -1.86 -0.53 6.58
CA PRO A 921 -2.55 -1.76 6.94
C PRO A 921 -3.36 -1.63 8.23
N ASN A 922 -4.67 -1.88 8.15
CA ASN A 922 -5.55 -1.98 9.32
C ASN A 922 -6.09 -3.41 9.49
N SER A 923 -5.36 -4.41 9.02
CA SER A 923 -5.59 -5.82 9.30
C SER A 923 -4.26 -6.58 9.32
N VAL A 924 -4.23 -7.70 10.06
CA VAL A 924 -3.04 -8.54 10.16
C VAL A 924 -2.67 -9.16 8.81
N GLU A 925 -3.69 -9.62 8.07
CA GLU A 925 -3.54 -10.23 6.74
C GLU A 925 -2.86 -9.26 5.76
N LYS A 926 -3.41 -8.06 5.59
CA LYS A 926 -2.86 -7.06 4.67
C LYS A 926 -1.45 -6.66 5.07
N GLY A 927 -1.23 -6.39 6.35
CA GLY A 927 0.08 -5.98 6.87
C GLY A 927 1.15 -7.05 6.58
N PHE A 928 0.84 -8.31 6.89
CA PHE A 928 1.76 -9.42 6.65
C PHE A 928 2.07 -9.63 5.16
N LEU A 929 1.03 -9.59 4.30
CA LEU A 929 1.21 -9.74 2.85
C LEU A 929 1.98 -8.57 2.23
N GLN A 930 1.79 -7.34 2.72
CA GLN A 930 2.57 -6.20 2.24
C GLN A 930 4.05 -6.28 2.66
N ILE A 931 4.35 -6.79 3.87
CA ILE A 931 5.74 -7.06 4.28
C ILE A 931 6.39 -8.07 3.34
N LEU A 932 5.72 -9.20 3.07
CA LEU A 932 6.23 -10.21 2.15
C LEU A 932 6.42 -9.66 0.74
N ASN A 933 5.44 -8.89 0.24
CA ASN A 933 5.53 -8.26 -1.07
C ASN A 933 6.70 -7.27 -1.16
N PHE A 934 6.94 -6.48 -0.11
CA PHE A 934 8.11 -5.58 -0.02
C PHE A 934 9.41 -6.38 -0.06
N VAL A 935 9.59 -7.38 0.82
CA VAL A 935 10.82 -8.18 0.89
C VAL A 935 11.08 -8.96 -0.40
N ALA A 936 10.02 -9.41 -1.10
CA ALA A 936 10.14 -10.12 -2.36
C ALA A 936 10.72 -9.26 -3.49
N HIS A 937 10.35 -7.98 -3.53
CA HIS A 937 10.74 -7.03 -4.58
C HIS A 937 11.89 -6.10 -4.19
N TRP A 938 12.30 -6.08 -2.93
CA TRP A 938 13.39 -5.23 -2.46
C TRP A 938 14.75 -5.70 -3.02
N ASN A 939 15.32 -4.91 -3.93
CA ASN A 939 16.69 -5.08 -4.39
C ASN A 939 17.66 -4.38 -3.43
N TRP A 940 17.93 -5.00 -2.29
CA TRP A 940 18.80 -4.47 -1.24
C TRP A 940 20.25 -4.18 -1.70
N LYS A 941 20.66 -4.63 -2.90
CA LYS A 941 21.96 -4.28 -3.49
C LYS A 941 21.99 -2.85 -4.03
N GLU A 942 20.92 -2.41 -4.67
CA GLU A 942 20.84 -1.10 -5.35
C GLU A 942 20.09 -0.07 -4.51
N ASP A 943 19.17 -0.53 -3.66
CA ASP A 943 18.26 0.32 -2.91
C ASP A 943 18.38 0.13 -1.39
N PRO A 944 18.66 1.21 -0.63
CA PRO A 944 18.55 1.22 0.81
C PRO A 944 17.09 1.29 1.25
N LEU A 945 16.80 0.78 2.45
CA LEU A 945 15.56 1.07 3.15
C LEU A 945 15.77 2.29 4.04
N ILE A 946 15.14 3.42 3.72
CA ILE A 946 15.21 4.65 4.54
C ILE A 946 13.81 4.92 5.09
N LEU A 947 13.68 4.99 6.40
CA LEU A 947 12.39 5.12 7.09
C LEU A 947 12.30 6.47 7.82
N ASP A 948 11.18 7.15 7.59
CA ASP A 948 10.76 8.31 8.38
C ASP A 948 9.88 7.83 9.54
N LEU A 949 10.44 7.79 10.75
CA LEU A 949 9.82 7.18 11.93
C LEU A 949 8.89 8.16 12.68
N VAL A 950 8.02 8.83 11.94
CA VAL A 950 7.09 9.84 12.49
C VAL A 950 5.65 9.46 12.20
N LYS A 951 4.75 9.74 13.15
CA LYS A 951 3.31 9.60 12.93
C LYS A 951 2.86 10.63 11.90
N ARG A 952 2.26 10.20 10.79
CA ARG A 952 1.58 11.10 9.86
C ARG A 952 0.24 11.49 10.50
N SER A 953 0.10 12.71 11.01
CA SER A 953 -1.22 13.30 11.28
C SER A 953 -1.81 13.83 9.98
N ASP A 954 -3.09 13.56 9.75
CA ASP A 954 -3.85 14.10 8.60
C ASP A 954 -4.32 15.55 8.86
N ASP A 955 -4.24 16.03 10.11
CA ASP A 955 -4.58 17.40 10.48
C ASP A 955 -3.41 18.35 10.22
N ALA A 956 -3.57 19.19 9.19
CA ALA A 956 -2.60 20.18 8.76
C ALA A 956 -2.56 21.46 9.63
N ASP A 957 -3.40 21.55 10.66
CA ASP A 957 -3.63 22.79 11.43
C ASP A 957 -2.93 22.86 12.79
N ASP A 958 -2.19 21.82 13.21
CA ASP A 958 -1.35 21.94 14.41
C ASP A 958 -0.11 22.80 14.11
N LEU A 959 -0.19 24.05 14.58
CA LEU A 959 0.83 25.09 14.53
C LEU A 959 2.14 24.70 15.24
N ASP A 960 2.14 23.59 15.98
CA ASP A 960 3.32 22.97 16.62
C ASP A 960 4.25 22.25 15.64
N ASN A 961 3.89 22.15 14.35
CA ASN A 961 4.74 21.59 13.28
C ASN A 961 6.04 22.38 13.00
N LYS A 962 6.34 23.46 13.74
CA LYS A 962 7.61 24.22 13.63
C LYS A 962 8.82 23.49 14.23
N LEU A 963 8.63 22.38 14.96
CA LEU A 963 9.67 21.44 15.42
C LEU A 963 9.58 20.09 14.69
N SER A 964 9.41 20.07 13.36
CA SER A 964 9.09 18.83 12.65
C SER A 964 10.15 17.73 12.86
N GLU A 965 9.75 16.61 13.44
CA GLU A 965 10.61 15.42 13.59
C GLU A 965 10.85 14.65 12.28
N LYS A 966 10.24 15.08 11.18
CA LYS A 966 10.29 14.40 9.88
C LYS A 966 11.69 14.43 9.28
N LEU A 967 12.01 13.37 8.55
CA LEU A 967 13.26 13.29 7.78
C LEU A 967 13.33 14.44 6.75
N THR A 968 14.33 15.30 6.85
CA THR A 968 14.55 16.38 5.87
C THR A 968 15.23 15.85 4.61
N ALA A 969 15.14 16.59 3.50
CA ALA A 969 15.84 16.22 2.27
C ALA A 969 17.37 16.10 2.46
N LEU A 970 17.96 16.98 3.28
CA LEU A 970 19.38 16.92 3.62
C LEU A 970 19.72 15.65 4.41
N ALA A 971 18.93 15.34 5.45
CA ALA A 971 19.13 14.12 6.23
C ALA A 971 18.99 12.86 5.36
N TYR A 972 17.99 12.83 4.46
CA TYR A 972 17.82 11.75 3.50
C TYR A 972 19.06 11.58 2.60
N GLN A 973 19.60 12.69 2.06
CA GLN A 973 20.82 12.66 1.25
C GLN A 973 22.05 12.16 2.01
N VAL A 974 22.19 12.52 3.30
CA VAL A 974 23.26 12.01 4.15
C VAL A 974 23.17 10.48 4.30
N VAL A 975 21.97 9.97 4.61
CA VAL A 975 21.74 8.53 4.76
C VAL A 975 21.97 7.79 3.42
N ARG A 976 21.49 8.34 2.31
CA ARG A 976 21.75 7.79 0.96
C ARG A 976 23.24 7.80 0.63
N GLY A 977 23.95 8.88 0.93
CA GLY A 977 25.40 8.97 0.73
C GLY A 977 26.19 7.96 1.55
N ASN A 978 25.73 7.62 2.76
CA ASN A 978 26.31 6.54 3.55
C ASN A 978 26.11 5.16 2.89
N PHE A 979 24.92 4.91 2.34
CA PHE A 979 24.67 3.70 1.55
C PHE A 979 25.58 3.61 0.31
N ASP A 980 25.70 4.71 -0.45
CA ASP A 980 26.53 4.74 -1.65
C ASP A 980 28.02 4.49 -1.33
N LYS A 981 28.53 5.04 -0.22
CA LYS A 981 29.89 4.76 0.28
C LYS A 981 30.09 3.29 0.64
N ILE A 982 29.12 2.68 1.34
CA ILE A 982 29.17 1.25 1.67
C ILE A 982 29.17 0.42 0.40
N ARG A 983 28.30 0.73 -0.57
CA ARG A 983 28.20 -0.01 -1.85
C ARG A 983 29.43 0.19 -2.75
N ALA A 984 30.13 1.32 -2.67
CA ALA A 984 31.41 1.49 -3.35
C ALA A 984 32.46 0.48 -2.84
N SER A 985 32.45 0.18 -1.54
CA SER A 985 33.38 -0.79 -0.92
C SER A 985 32.87 -2.25 -0.96
N ASP A 986 31.56 -2.46 -1.00
CA ASP A 986 30.89 -3.76 -1.03
C ASP A 986 29.76 -3.78 -2.08
N PRO A 987 30.12 -3.77 -3.39
CA PRO A 987 29.14 -3.65 -4.48
C PRO A 987 28.24 -4.88 -4.61
N SER A 988 28.74 -6.03 -4.18
CA SER A 988 27.98 -7.29 -4.18
C SER A 988 27.10 -7.47 -2.93
N GLY A 989 27.26 -6.59 -1.92
CA GLY A 989 26.58 -6.67 -0.63
C GLY A 989 26.92 -7.96 0.13
N VAL A 990 28.17 -8.41 0.08
CA VAL A 990 28.61 -9.64 0.75
C VAL A 990 28.70 -9.42 2.27
N LYS A 991 29.13 -8.24 2.70
CA LYS A 991 29.27 -7.87 4.12
C LYS A 991 28.01 -7.21 4.66
N THR A 992 27.43 -6.27 3.90
CA THR A 992 26.26 -5.50 4.34
C THR A 992 25.10 -5.69 3.36
N GLN A 993 24.19 -6.60 3.66
CA GLN A 993 23.05 -6.89 2.79
C GLN A 993 21.96 -5.84 3.00
N PHE A 994 21.38 -5.80 4.21
CA PHE A 994 20.28 -4.91 4.55
C PHE A 994 20.79 -3.58 5.11
N PHE A 995 20.72 -2.52 4.30
CA PHE A 995 20.89 -1.15 4.79
C PHE A 995 19.52 -0.61 5.20
N VAL A 996 19.35 -0.28 6.49
CA VAL A 996 18.10 0.24 7.05
C VAL A 996 18.38 1.53 7.82
N GLY A 997 18.34 2.66 7.11
CA GLY A 997 18.63 3.98 7.66
C GLY A 997 17.40 4.67 8.24
N THR A 998 17.61 5.39 9.33
CA THR A 998 16.58 6.23 9.97
C THR A 998 17.22 7.57 10.38
N ARG A 999 16.42 8.51 10.89
CA ARG A 999 16.97 9.73 11.50
C ARG A 999 17.87 9.42 12.71
N ASP A 1000 17.46 8.46 13.53
CA ASP A 1000 18.17 8.08 14.76
C ASP A 1000 19.40 7.19 14.49
N ASP A 1001 19.40 6.46 13.36
CA ASP A 1001 20.51 5.67 12.85
C ASP A 1001 20.79 6.02 11.38
N PRO A 1002 21.57 7.08 11.13
CA PRO A 1002 21.95 7.45 9.76
C PRO A 1002 23.02 6.52 9.17
N SER A 1003 23.63 5.64 9.98
CA SER A 1003 24.61 4.67 9.49
C SER A 1003 23.96 3.55 8.69
N GLY A 1004 22.71 3.21 9.01
CA GLY A 1004 21.89 2.19 8.36
C GLY A 1004 22.36 0.74 8.58
N ILE A 1005 23.41 0.52 9.36
CA ILE A 1005 24.02 -0.79 9.60
C ILE A 1005 23.95 -1.24 11.06
N LEU A 1006 23.42 -0.39 11.96
CA LEU A 1006 23.41 -0.65 13.39
C LEU A 1006 22.68 -1.95 13.71
N TRP A 1007 21.64 -2.35 12.97
CA TRP A 1007 20.84 -3.54 13.29
C TRP A 1007 21.10 -4.74 12.37
N SER A 1008 21.89 -4.58 11.31
CA SER A 1008 22.06 -5.57 10.24
C SER A 1008 23.47 -6.17 10.12
N SER A 1009 24.42 -5.72 10.95
CA SER A 1009 25.84 -6.14 10.89
C SER A 1009 26.08 -7.66 10.95
N ASN A 1010 25.17 -8.42 11.57
CA ASN A 1010 25.33 -9.86 11.78
C ASN A 1010 24.68 -10.73 10.69
N VAL A 1011 24.01 -10.12 9.72
CA VAL A 1011 23.30 -10.87 8.69
C VAL A 1011 24.32 -11.40 7.68
N THR A 1012 24.18 -12.67 7.30
CA THR A 1012 25.03 -13.29 6.29
C THR A 1012 24.32 -13.32 4.94
N LEU A 1013 25.09 -13.28 3.85
CA LEU A 1013 24.55 -13.31 2.49
C LEU A 1013 23.60 -14.50 2.21
N PRO A 1014 23.90 -15.75 2.63
CA PRO A 1014 22.97 -16.87 2.43
C PRO A 1014 21.63 -16.69 3.15
N ILE A 1015 21.65 -16.12 4.36
CA ILE A 1015 20.44 -15.86 5.16
C ILE A 1015 19.59 -14.75 4.54
N ALA A 1016 20.22 -13.63 4.14
CA ALA A 1016 19.52 -12.55 3.45
C ALA A 1016 18.91 -13.03 2.12
N SER A 1017 19.67 -13.80 1.33
CA SER A 1017 19.20 -14.34 0.05
C SER A 1017 18.06 -15.34 0.24
N ARG A 1018 18.11 -16.19 1.29
CA ARG A 1018 17.04 -17.12 1.64
C ARG A 1018 15.76 -16.38 2.04
N LEU A 1019 15.86 -15.32 2.85
CA LEU A 1019 14.71 -14.49 3.21
C LEU A 1019 14.01 -13.93 1.96
N THR A 1020 14.77 -13.31 1.04
CA THR A 1020 14.24 -12.78 -0.22
C THR A 1020 13.64 -13.87 -1.10
N ALA A 1021 14.28 -15.04 -1.21
CA ALA A 1021 13.78 -16.16 -2.02
C ALA A 1021 12.47 -16.74 -1.47
N LEU A 1022 12.37 -16.92 -0.15
CA LEU A 1022 11.15 -17.40 0.51
C LEU A 1022 10.01 -16.38 0.37
N ALA A 1023 10.29 -15.09 0.50
CA ALA A 1023 9.30 -14.04 0.27
C ALA A 1023 8.78 -14.06 -1.18
N ARG A 1024 9.66 -14.20 -2.18
CA ARG A 1024 9.27 -14.35 -3.59
C ARG A 1024 8.41 -15.59 -3.82
N ALA A 1025 8.81 -16.73 -3.26
CA ALA A 1025 8.04 -17.98 -3.37
C ALA A 1025 6.65 -17.85 -2.72
N ALA A 1026 6.58 -17.19 -1.56
CA ALA A 1026 5.31 -16.90 -0.88
C ALA A 1026 4.41 -16.00 -1.72
N THR A 1027 4.94 -14.89 -2.25
CA THR A 1027 4.18 -13.97 -3.11
C THR A 1027 3.71 -14.67 -4.38
N GLN A 1028 4.56 -15.46 -5.03
CA GLN A 1028 4.18 -16.24 -6.22
C GLN A 1028 3.08 -17.27 -5.91
N LEU A 1029 3.19 -18.01 -4.81
CA LEU A 1029 2.18 -18.99 -4.38
C LEU A 1029 0.82 -18.31 -4.17
N THR A 1030 0.79 -17.16 -3.49
CA THR A 1030 -0.46 -16.42 -3.28
C THR A 1030 -1.06 -15.85 -4.57
N GLN A 1031 -0.23 -15.51 -5.56
CA GLN A 1031 -0.69 -15.02 -6.87
C GLN A 1031 -1.26 -16.15 -7.73
N GLU A 1032 -0.67 -17.34 -7.71
CA GLU A 1032 -1.06 -18.46 -8.57
C GLU A 1032 -2.23 -19.27 -8.00
N GLN A 1033 -2.23 -19.54 -6.69
CA GLN A 1033 -3.19 -20.45 -6.04
C GLN A 1033 -4.24 -19.70 -5.18
N GLY A 1034 -4.11 -18.38 -5.04
CA GLY A 1034 -4.92 -17.59 -4.12
C GLY A 1034 -4.58 -17.86 -2.65
N ILE A 1035 -5.41 -17.32 -1.75
CA ILE A 1035 -5.25 -17.48 -0.30
C ILE A 1035 -6.37 -18.37 0.24
N ASN A 1036 -5.98 -19.43 0.92
CA ASN A 1036 -6.85 -20.38 1.62
C ASN A 1036 -6.06 -21.03 2.77
N GLU A 1037 -6.71 -21.87 3.57
CA GLU A 1037 -6.09 -22.51 4.73
C GLU A 1037 -4.86 -23.36 4.35
N ARG A 1038 -4.94 -24.14 3.26
CA ARG A 1038 -3.85 -24.99 2.77
C ARG A 1038 -2.64 -24.20 2.30
N THR A 1039 -2.86 -23.13 1.53
CA THR A 1039 -1.78 -22.24 1.07
C THR A 1039 -1.14 -21.51 2.25
N LEU A 1040 -1.94 -21.10 3.24
CA LEU A 1040 -1.44 -20.52 4.48
C LEU A 1040 -0.60 -21.53 5.28
N ASP A 1041 -1.01 -22.79 5.38
CA ASP A 1041 -0.18 -23.86 6.00
C ASP A 1041 1.18 -24.00 5.31
N LEU A 1042 1.20 -23.97 3.98
CA LEU A 1042 2.45 -24.03 3.20
C LEU A 1042 3.34 -22.83 3.49
N LEU A 1043 2.77 -21.62 3.64
CA LEU A 1043 3.54 -20.40 3.95
C LEU A 1043 4.29 -20.50 5.29
N PHE A 1044 3.75 -21.22 6.26
CA PHE A 1044 4.34 -21.42 7.59
C PHE A 1044 5.03 -22.79 7.76
N THR A 1045 5.17 -23.56 6.68
CA THR A 1045 5.90 -24.83 6.70
C THR A 1045 7.36 -24.62 6.26
N PRO A 1046 8.36 -25.03 7.06
CA PRO A 1046 9.77 -24.81 6.72
C PRO A 1046 10.20 -25.57 5.47
N ALA A 1047 10.96 -24.90 4.60
CA ALA A 1047 11.69 -25.55 3.50
C ALA A 1047 13.02 -26.17 4.00
N LEU A 1048 12.94 -27.40 4.54
CA LEU A 1048 14.11 -28.10 5.11
C LEU A 1048 15.10 -28.65 4.08
N ASN A 1049 14.71 -28.72 2.79
CA ASN A 1049 15.52 -29.33 1.73
C ASN A 1049 16.79 -28.54 1.40
N ASP A 1050 16.85 -27.27 1.78
CA ASP A 1050 17.97 -26.38 1.48
C ASP A 1050 19.10 -26.47 2.53
N PHE A 1051 18.96 -27.31 3.56
CA PHE A 1051 19.98 -27.52 4.59
C PHE A 1051 20.80 -28.79 4.33
N ASP A 1052 22.08 -28.79 4.70
CA ASP A 1052 22.94 -29.98 4.56
C ASP A 1052 22.57 -31.06 5.59
N PHE A 1053 22.18 -30.63 6.79
CA PHE A 1053 21.70 -31.51 7.85
C PHE A 1053 20.71 -30.80 8.78
N VAL A 1054 19.88 -31.61 9.45
CA VAL A 1054 18.89 -31.17 10.44
C VAL A 1054 19.00 -32.05 11.69
N ILE A 1055 19.24 -31.42 12.83
CA ILE A 1055 19.28 -32.01 14.16
C ILE A 1055 17.90 -31.84 14.79
N LYS A 1056 17.23 -32.95 15.09
CA LYS A 1056 15.98 -32.96 15.85
C LYS A 1056 16.30 -33.06 17.34
N MET A 1057 15.75 -32.15 18.12
CA MET A 1057 15.88 -32.14 19.58
C MET A 1057 14.81 -33.01 20.24
N LYS A 1058 15.08 -33.53 21.43
CA LYS A 1058 14.04 -34.13 22.27
C LYS A 1058 13.10 -33.02 22.79
N GLY A 1059 11.80 -33.29 22.81
CA GLY A 1059 10.81 -32.32 23.32
C GLY A 1059 10.97 -32.09 24.82
N ASN A 1060 10.79 -30.84 25.27
CA ASN A 1060 10.84 -30.45 26.68
C ASN A 1060 9.44 -30.00 27.17
N ASP A 1061 9.14 -30.29 28.44
CA ASP A 1061 7.95 -29.81 29.15
C ASP A 1061 7.90 -28.27 29.28
N ALA A 1062 9.02 -27.58 29.03
CA ALA A 1062 9.13 -26.11 28.95
C ALA A 1062 8.05 -25.44 28.08
N SER A 1063 7.55 -26.15 27.06
CA SER A 1063 6.46 -25.66 26.20
C SER A 1063 5.17 -25.32 26.95
N LYS A 1064 4.91 -25.95 28.11
CA LYS A 1064 3.74 -25.67 28.98
C LYS A 1064 3.86 -24.32 29.70
N LEU A 1065 5.08 -23.82 29.88
CA LEU A 1065 5.39 -22.59 30.63
C LEU A 1065 5.55 -21.36 29.73
N THR A 1066 5.18 -21.48 28.45
CA THR A 1066 5.30 -20.41 27.44
C THR A 1066 4.16 -19.39 27.50
N GLY A 1067 3.09 -19.69 28.25
CA GLY A 1067 1.92 -18.83 28.38
C GLY A 1067 0.97 -18.87 27.18
N ILE A 1068 1.02 -19.92 26.35
CA ILE A 1068 0.11 -20.13 25.22
C ILE A 1068 -1.09 -20.98 25.64
N SER A 1069 -2.31 -20.59 25.28
CA SER A 1069 -3.52 -21.38 25.50
C SER A 1069 -3.66 -22.48 24.45
N LYS A 1070 -3.76 -23.75 24.90
CA LYS A 1070 -4.03 -24.93 24.04
C LYS A 1070 -5.50 -25.33 24.12
N ALA A 1071 -6.06 -25.78 23.00
CA ALA A 1071 -7.49 -26.07 22.86
C ALA A 1071 -8.01 -27.27 23.70
N SER A 1072 -7.12 -28.15 24.18
CA SER A 1072 -7.48 -29.39 24.87
C SER A 1072 -7.28 -29.39 26.39
N GLU A 1073 -6.87 -28.27 26.99
CA GLU A 1073 -6.56 -28.19 28.43
C GLU A 1073 -7.60 -27.35 29.18
N TYR A 1074 -8.02 -27.83 30.35
CA TYR A 1074 -8.94 -27.10 31.22
C TYR A 1074 -8.25 -25.83 31.76
N LYS A 1075 -8.80 -24.66 31.42
CA LYS A 1075 -8.20 -23.33 31.68
C LYS A 1075 -7.80 -23.09 33.14
N ASN A 1076 -8.49 -23.70 34.09
CA ASN A 1076 -8.25 -23.58 35.54
C ASN A 1076 -7.08 -24.43 36.06
N LEU A 1077 -6.64 -25.46 35.32
CA LEU A 1077 -5.52 -26.34 35.71
C LEU A 1077 -4.18 -25.89 35.10
N SER A 1078 -4.22 -25.03 34.08
CA SER A 1078 -3.06 -24.56 33.33
C SER A 1078 -2.50 -23.20 33.78
N TYR A 1079 -3.23 -22.44 34.62
CA TYR A 1079 -2.82 -21.10 35.03
C TYR A 1079 -1.84 -21.16 36.21
N GLN A 1080 -0.59 -20.76 35.97
CA GLN A 1080 0.42 -20.70 37.02
C GLN A 1080 0.37 -19.34 37.73
N THR A 1081 0.42 -19.36 39.06
CA THR A 1081 0.32 -18.15 39.92
C THR A 1081 1.59 -17.89 40.73
N TYR A 1082 2.63 -18.67 40.52
CA TYR A 1082 3.90 -18.60 41.25
C TYR A 1082 5.07 -19.01 40.36
N PHE A 1083 6.27 -18.50 40.63
CA PHE A 1083 7.48 -18.92 39.92
C PHE A 1083 7.90 -20.34 40.29
N PRO A 1084 8.37 -21.17 39.34
CA PRO A 1084 8.99 -22.45 39.65
C PRO A 1084 10.19 -22.32 40.61
N ASP A 1085 10.44 -23.35 41.42
CA ASP A 1085 11.58 -23.39 42.35
C ASP A 1085 12.93 -23.35 41.62
N ASP A 1086 13.01 -23.99 40.44
CA ASP A 1086 14.15 -23.89 39.53
C ASP A 1086 13.70 -23.37 38.16
N LEU A 1087 14.21 -22.19 37.81
CA LEU A 1087 13.97 -21.52 36.53
C LEU A 1087 14.80 -22.14 35.39
N THR A 1088 15.95 -22.73 35.70
CA THR A 1088 16.93 -23.15 34.70
C THR A 1088 16.54 -24.45 34.01
N SER A 1089 16.04 -25.44 34.75
CA SER A 1089 15.52 -26.72 34.20
C SER A 1089 14.27 -26.58 33.32
N ARG A 1090 13.65 -25.39 33.31
CA ARG A 1090 12.39 -25.10 32.61
C ARG A 1090 12.54 -24.30 31.32
N SER A 1091 13.78 -24.05 30.89
CA SER A 1091 14.12 -23.33 29.65
C SER A 1091 14.36 -24.28 28.46
N ASP A 1092 14.12 -23.80 27.24
CA ASP A 1092 14.48 -24.56 26.02
C ASP A 1092 16.00 -24.46 25.78
N LEU A 1093 16.69 -25.59 25.98
CA LEU A 1093 18.15 -25.70 25.79
C LEU A 1093 18.59 -25.65 24.33
N THR A 1094 17.65 -25.73 23.38
CA THR A 1094 17.96 -25.77 21.94
C THR A 1094 18.70 -24.50 21.49
N GLN A 1095 18.24 -23.32 21.92
CA GLN A 1095 18.88 -22.05 21.59
C GLN A 1095 20.29 -21.97 22.19
N VAL A 1096 20.43 -22.40 23.46
CA VAL A 1096 21.74 -22.42 24.15
C VAL A 1096 22.72 -23.33 23.41
N LEU A 1097 22.29 -24.52 22.99
CA LEU A 1097 23.11 -25.43 22.20
C LEU A 1097 23.49 -24.82 20.84
N ALA A 1098 22.54 -24.19 20.14
CA ALA A 1098 22.81 -23.53 18.88
C ALA A 1098 23.83 -22.39 19.02
N ASP A 1099 23.75 -21.59 20.08
CA ASP A 1099 24.71 -20.52 20.37
C ASP A 1099 26.12 -21.07 20.66
N LEU A 1100 26.22 -22.17 21.42
CA LEU A 1100 27.49 -22.87 21.64
C LEU A 1100 28.09 -23.43 20.35
N LEU A 1101 27.25 -24.01 19.49
CA LEU A 1101 27.65 -24.51 18.17
C LEU A 1101 28.11 -23.38 17.25
N ASN A 1102 27.40 -22.25 17.24
CA ASN A 1102 27.81 -21.06 16.49
C ASN A 1102 29.14 -20.49 16.99
N LYS A 1103 29.35 -20.41 18.31
CA LYS A 1103 30.63 -19.97 18.89
C LYS A 1103 31.81 -20.87 18.47
N LYS A 1104 31.60 -22.18 18.39
CA LYS A 1104 32.68 -23.15 18.08
C LYS A 1104 32.90 -23.38 16.58
N PHE A 1105 31.83 -23.45 15.79
CA PHE A 1105 31.87 -23.88 14.39
C PHE A 1105 31.32 -22.83 13.40
N GLY A 1106 30.97 -21.62 13.86
CA GLY A 1106 30.34 -20.57 13.05
C GLY A 1106 31.18 -20.07 11.86
N SER A 1107 32.49 -20.31 11.87
CA SER A 1107 33.38 -20.02 10.72
C SER A 1107 33.21 -21.00 9.56
N ALA A 1108 32.66 -22.20 9.82
CA ALA A 1108 32.50 -23.27 8.85
C ALA A 1108 31.04 -23.64 8.56
N ILE A 1109 30.15 -23.46 9.54
CA ILE A 1109 28.75 -23.87 9.47
C ILE A 1109 27.87 -22.72 9.95
N ILE A 1110 26.81 -22.43 9.20
CA ILE A 1110 25.74 -21.53 9.63
C ILE A 1110 24.66 -22.39 10.29
N PHE A 1111 24.40 -22.16 11.58
CA PHE A 1111 23.34 -22.85 12.32
C PHE A 1111 22.09 -21.98 12.43
N SER A 1112 20.95 -22.57 12.09
CA SER A 1112 19.61 -21.98 12.17
C SER A 1112 18.75 -22.78 13.13
N THR A 1113 18.03 -22.10 14.02
CA THR A 1113 17.10 -22.75 14.97
C THR A 1113 15.84 -21.93 15.14
N ARG A 1114 14.77 -22.56 15.63
CA ARG A 1114 13.58 -21.84 16.09
C ARG A 1114 13.80 -21.28 17.49
N LYS A 1115 13.39 -20.03 17.70
CA LYS A 1115 13.36 -19.33 18.97
C LYS A 1115 12.18 -19.78 19.83
N CYS A 1116 11.01 -20.10 19.23
CA CYS A 1116 9.82 -20.52 19.96
C CYS A 1116 9.13 -21.74 19.34
N ALA A 1117 9.61 -22.95 19.64
CA ALA A 1117 9.00 -24.18 19.14
C ALA A 1117 7.52 -24.36 19.57
N ALA A 1118 7.15 -23.88 20.76
CA ALA A 1118 5.80 -24.02 21.30
C ALA A 1118 4.72 -23.25 20.53
N ALA A 1119 5.10 -22.30 19.66
CA ALA A 1119 4.17 -21.61 18.78
C ALA A 1119 3.72 -22.48 17.57
N PHE A 1120 4.28 -23.68 17.43
CA PHE A 1120 4.00 -24.61 16.34
C PHE A 1120 3.44 -25.95 16.86
N SER A 1121 2.79 -26.70 15.97
CA SER A 1121 2.13 -27.97 16.32
C SER A 1121 3.11 -29.12 16.63
N ASP A 1122 4.37 -29.04 16.21
CA ASP A 1122 5.39 -30.06 16.50
C ASP A 1122 6.06 -29.78 17.86
N PRO A 1123 5.98 -30.70 18.84
CA PRO A 1123 6.56 -30.50 20.17
C PRO A 1123 8.10 -30.54 20.19
N GLY A 1124 8.76 -30.97 19.12
CA GLY A 1124 10.23 -31.00 19.03
C GLY A 1124 10.82 -29.76 18.35
N ASN A 1125 11.80 -29.11 18.97
CA ASN A 1125 12.61 -28.08 18.33
C ASN A 1125 13.67 -28.70 17.39
N MET A 1126 14.29 -27.91 16.52
CA MET A 1126 15.27 -28.36 15.52
C MET A 1126 16.38 -27.34 15.27
N ILE A 1127 17.58 -27.85 15.00
CA ILE A 1127 18.74 -27.06 14.56
C ILE A 1127 19.12 -27.51 13.16
N CYS A 1128 19.15 -26.58 12.21
CA CYS A 1128 19.50 -26.82 10.82
C CYS A 1128 20.89 -26.24 10.53
N GLY A 1129 21.71 -26.96 9.76
CA GLY A 1129 23.08 -26.56 9.44
C GLY A 1129 23.34 -26.48 7.94
N VAL A 1130 24.08 -25.44 7.53
CA VAL A 1130 24.64 -25.30 6.16
C VAL A 1130 26.14 -25.06 6.25
N PHE A 1131 26.93 -25.87 5.54
CA PHE A 1131 28.35 -25.64 5.40
C PHE A 1131 28.63 -24.44 4.51
N VAL A 1132 29.49 -23.53 4.98
CA VAL A 1132 29.92 -22.38 4.18
C VAL A 1132 30.79 -22.88 3.01
N PRO A 1133 30.48 -22.55 1.74
CA PRO A 1133 31.24 -23.05 0.59
C PRO A 1133 32.74 -22.72 0.64
N SER A 1134 33.10 -21.54 1.17
CA SER A 1134 34.51 -21.17 1.34
C SER A 1134 35.23 -22.03 2.38
N ALA A 1135 34.52 -22.69 3.31
CA ALA A 1135 35.12 -23.59 4.30
C ALA A 1135 35.29 -25.02 3.79
N THR A 1136 34.53 -25.44 2.76
CA THR A 1136 34.57 -26.80 2.20
C THR A 1136 35.57 -26.98 1.05
N THR A 1137 36.13 -25.88 0.54
CA THR A 1137 37.18 -25.91 -0.50
C THR A 1137 38.50 -26.46 0.04
N LYS A 1138 39.31 -27.07 -0.84
CA LYS A 1138 40.69 -27.46 -0.51
C LYS A 1138 41.51 -26.21 -0.21
N LYS A 1139 42.26 -26.23 0.90
CA LYS A 1139 43.13 -25.14 1.34
C LYS A 1139 44.47 -25.69 1.77
N LYS A 1140 45.53 -24.91 1.57
CA LYS A 1140 46.83 -25.21 2.19
C LYS A 1140 46.70 -25.19 3.71
N PHE A 1141 47.36 -26.12 4.39
CA PHE A 1141 47.41 -26.15 5.84
C PHE A 1141 47.99 -24.85 6.41
N ARG A 1142 47.28 -24.25 7.36
CA ARG A 1142 47.74 -23.10 8.16
C ARG A 1142 47.24 -23.27 9.59
N VAL A 1143 48.07 -22.89 10.56
CA VAL A 1143 47.69 -22.88 11.98
C VAL A 1143 46.50 -21.98 12.29
N SER A 1144 46.27 -20.96 11.45
CA SER A 1144 45.18 -19.99 11.60
C SER A 1144 43.83 -20.44 11.03
N LEU A 1145 43.69 -21.68 10.55
CA LEU A 1145 42.43 -22.16 9.95
C LEU A 1145 41.29 -22.25 10.97
N GLY A 1146 41.59 -22.59 12.23
CA GLY A 1146 40.62 -22.59 13.32
C GLY A 1146 39.42 -23.55 13.13
N VAL A 1147 39.55 -24.54 12.25
CA VAL A 1147 38.52 -25.54 11.94
C VAL A 1147 39.15 -26.94 11.87
N ASP A 1148 38.35 -27.96 12.17
CA ASP A 1148 38.78 -29.36 12.09
C ASP A 1148 38.94 -29.79 10.62
N VAL A 1149 40.14 -30.23 10.25
CA VAL A 1149 40.54 -30.55 8.88
C VAL A 1149 41.23 -31.90 8.80
N LYS A 1150 41.09 -32.55 7.64
CA LYS A 1150 41.82 -33.76 7.28
C LYS A 1150 42.69 -33.53 6.04
N PRO A 1151 43.87 -34.16 5.95
CA PRO A 1151 44.71 -34.08 4.76
C PRO A 1151 44.01 -34.72 3.56
N THR A 1152 44.21 -34.14 2.37
CA THR A 1152 43.62 -34.66 1.11
C THR A 1152 44.45 -35.75 0.44
N GLY A 1153 45.70 -35.96 0.89
CA GLY A 1153 46.65 -36.90 0.31
C GLY A 1153 47.54 -36.30 -0.79
N ASP A 1154 47.14 -35.15 -1.35
CA ASP A 1154 47.89 -34.40 -2.37
C ASP A 1154 48.63 -33.21 -1.75
N GLY A 1155 49.91 -33.38 -1.39
CA GLY A 1155 50.74 -32.30 -0.83
C GLY A 1155 50.24 -31.75 0.52
N ASP A 1156 50.42 -30.44 0.74
CA ASP A 1156 50.06 -29.73 1.99
C ASP A 1156 48.57 -29.30 2.06
N ASP A 1157 47.73 -29.83 1.18
CA ASP A 1157 46.32 -29.44 1.10
C ASP A 1157 45.44 -30.22 2.08
N VAL A 1158 44.63 -29.48 2.81
CA VAL A 1158 43.65 -29.96 3.78
C VAL A 1158 42.24 -29.57 3.38
N VAL A 1159 41.27 -30.36 3.83
CA VAL A 1159 39.83 -30.12 3.66
C VAL A 1159 39.11 -30.31 4.99
N ILE A 1160 38.00 -29.62 5.19
CA ILE A 1160 37.21 -29.75 6.41
C ILE A 1160 36.79 -31.21 6.69
N ASN A 1161 36.99 -31.67 7.92
CA ASN A 1161 36.63 -33.02 8.33
C ASN A 1161 35.18 -33.07 8.81
N LYS A 1162 34.25 -33.16 7.84
CA LYS A 1162 32.80 -33.14 8.13
C LYS A 1162 32.38 -34.21 9.14
N GLU A 1163 32.91 -35.43 9.03
CA GLU A 1163 32.56 -36.55 9.90
C GLU A 1163 32.91 -36.26 11.36
N THR A 1164 34.16 -35.86 11.63
CA THR A 1164 34.61 -35.55 12.99
C THR A 1164 33.89 -34.34 13.57
N ILE A 1165 33.61 -33.30 12.78
CA ILE A 1165 32.80 -32.18 13.24
C ILE A 1165 31.40 -32.67 13.65
N MET A 1166 30.77 -33.54 12.86
CA MET A 1166 29.45 -34.09 13.22
C MET A 1166 29.50 -34.92 14.51
N ASP A 1167 30.56 -35.68 14.74
CA ASP A 1167 30.72 -36.45 15.98
C ASP A 1167 30.96 -35.53 17.19
N GLN A 1168 31.70 -34.44 17.01
CA GLN A 1168 31.82 -33.40 18.05
C GLN A 1168 30.48 -32.72 18.35
N ILE A 1169 29.64 -32.47 17.33
CA ILE A 1169 28.30 -31.92 17.51
C ILE A 1169 27.41 -32.91 18.28
N LYS A 1170 27.45 -34.20 17.94
CA LYS A 1170 26.72 -35.24 18.68
C LYS A 1170 27.19 -35.32 20.13
N LEU A 1171 28.49 -35.27 20.37
CA LEU A 1171 29.07 -35.31 21.71
C LEU A 1171 28.65 -34.09 22.54
N LEU A 1172 28.66 -32.90 21.94
CA LEU A 1172 28.27 -31.65 22.62
C LEU A 1172 26.77 -31.63 22.95
N GLY A 1173 25.92 -32.09 22.03
CA GLY A 1173 24.47 -32.12 22.25
C GLY A 1173 24.00 -33.27 23.14
N GLY A 1174 24.77 -34.35 23.24
CA GLY A 1174 24.52 -35.50 24.12
C GLY A 1174 23.07 -36.00 24.05
N ASP A 1175 22.47 -36.23 25.21
CA ASP A 1175 21.11 -36.74 25.34
C ASP A 1175 20.02 -35.78 24.85
N ALA A 1176 20.33 -34.50 24.58
CA ALA A 1176 19.34 -33.56 24.06
C ALA A 1176 18.99 -33.82 22.59
N ILE A 1177 19.88 -34.48 21.84
CA ILE A 1177 19.67 -34.81 20.42
C ILE A 1177 18.81 -36.08 20.32
N LYS A 1178 17.71 -35.98 19.55
CA LYS A 1178 16.86 -37.13 19.21
C LYS A 1178 17.34 -37.86 17.96
N ALA A 1179 17.68 -37.10 16.91
CA ALA A 1179 18.15 -37.66 15.64
C ALA A 1179 18.86 -36.58 14.81
N ILE A 1180 19.80 -36.99 13.95
CA ILE A 1180 20.40 -36.12 12.93
C ILE A 1180 20.05 -36.70 11.57
N LYS A 1181 19.47 -35.86 10.70
CA LYS A 1181 19.14 -36.22 9.32
C LYS A 1181 20.02 -35.44 8.37
N PHE A 1182 20.70 -36.13 7.47
CA PHE A 1182 21.44 -35.50 6.37
C PHE A 1182 20.56 -35.37 5.14
N ARG A 1183 20.83 -34.35 4.33
CA ARG A 1183 20.27 -34.26 2.98
C ARG A 1183 20.72 -35.47 2.18
N LYS A 1184 19.76 -36.13 1.53
CA LYS A 1184 20.02 -37.24 0.61
C LYS A 1184 20.58 -36.74 -0.71
#